data_AF-A0A4P7UCY1-F1
#
_entry.id   AF-A0A4P7UCY1-F1
#
_cell.length_a   1.000
_cell.length_b   1.000
_cell.length_c   1.000
_cell.angle_alpha   90.00
_cell.angle_beta   90.00
_cell.angle_gamma   90.00
#
_symmetry.space_group_name_H-M   'P 1'
#
loop_
_entity.id
_entity.type
_entity.pdbx_description
1 polymer ?
#
loop_
_entity_poly.entity_id
_entity_poly.type
_entity_poly.pdbx_seq_one_letter_code
_entity_poly.pdbx_strand_id
1 'polypeptide(L)'
;MKPDSPNWILMGEPASPAEQAALDAFRELLPEDGLTRAWVNLTFLDLDGRAAEVDVLLLTKRGFFVVELKGWHGTVAGNQQSWHQITPGGQVRHYSNPLKLTISKAKRLKSLLQQVNPNAPVPYLGALVVMHGHGSSIELDGLGRTNVLALDGYQLTGGLPTLGAFLASQPDNPHHIVDRPTATAARKACDMAGFTATPRQRRIGQYVLDDGDPVAVGQDWQDFVVSHPVMDTKRRLRLFDLPPQSSPDERERIEASARRELRLTEPLHHDGVDRPLDYLVTDSGPALLFDDWPGAQPLDQFLASRGDSLDFDTRIALIRQIGEVLRYTHNRHLAHRALAPNRVWVREEDSRGPRIRIRDWYTGQREASTRTKVTALSAGLTDVRGAVDQDDWIYLAREALHGAEELPSIPLDVYGLGALAFLILTGEPPATTLADLQARFTRDDGLDPSSLTPEIPDQYADVVRRATAFAEPERTASVDQFLTELDAAARAVRPAERDPQPVADPLDAQSGSVIADRFDVLERRGRARRGRRCWRSTTTVTTPVRSSSRWRATTPPGNGSRSRPRCWSSSTTRGWCGSSVARSGSTGARRCSSPTPARRRWQPGSPQRAGRPSSSSKATAVTCSRLWPTSTSRGSSTATSSPPTWRSRPTRHPQAAADALRPVVGA
;
A
#
# COMPACT_ATOMS: atom_id res chain seq x y z
N MET A 1 32.76 6.90 -26.62
CA MET A 1 33.90 7.04 -25.68
C MET A 1 34.59 5.69 -25.49
N LYS A 2 35.91 5.66 -25.29
CA LYS A 2 36.69 4.44 -25.06
C LYS A 2 36.48 3.83 -23.66
N PRO A 3 36.74 2.52 -23.46
CA PRO A 3 36.66 1.86 -22.14
C PRO A 3 37.61 2.41 -21.08
N ASP A 4 38.80 2.86 -21.49
CA ASP A 4 39.89 3.36 -20.66
C ASP A 4 39.83 4.88 -20.40
N SER A 5 38.74 5.54 -20.82
CA SER A 5 38.58 6.99 -20.68
C SER A 5 38.46 7.42 -19.21
N PRO A 6 39.23 8.41 -18.73
CA PRO A 6 39.09 8.98 -17.38
C PRO A 6 37.80 9.83 -17.20
N ASN A 7 36.88 9.78 -18.17
CA ASN A 7 35.54 10.34 -18.09
C ASN A 7 34.43 9.26 -18.15
N TRP A 8 34.80 7.97 -18.14
CA TRP A 8 33.90 6.85 -17.91
C TRP A 8 34.23 6.22 -16.55
N ILE A 9 33.53 6.65 -15.51
CA ILE A 9 33.82 6.27 -14.12
C ILE A 9 32.88 5.13 -13.72
N LEU A 10 33.32 3.89 -13.96
CA LEU A 10 32.63 2.69 -13.48
C LEU A 10 32.84 2.54 -11.97
N MET A 11 31.76 2.63 -11.20
CA MET A 11 31.78 2.58 -9.73
C MET A 11 31.48 1.15 -9.24
N GLY A 12 30.32 0.60 -9.62
CA GLY A 12 29.92 -0.80 -9.36
C GLY A 12 30.14 -1.73 -10.55
N GLU A 13 30.23 -3.03 -10.30
CA GLU A 13 30.12 -4.05 -11.35
C GLU A 13 28.66 -4.13 -11.86
N PRO A 14 28.41 -4.32 -13.16
CA PRO A 14 27.08 -4.61 -13.67
C PRO A 14 26.46 -5.87 -13.07
N ALA A 15 25.18 -5.81 -12.74
CA ALA A 15 24.44 -6.94 -12.16
C ALA A 15 24.27 -8.08 -13.19
N SER A 16 24.12 -7.76 -14.48
CA SER A 16 23.94 -8.74 -15.55
C SER A 16 24.83 -8.53 -16.79
N PRO A 17 25.10 -9.58 -17.59
CA PRO A 17 25.78 -9.44 -18.89
C PRO A 17 25.00 -8.60 -19.93
N ALA A 18 23.67 -8.54 -19.83
CA ALA A 18 22.83 -7.75 -20.73
C ALA A 18 22.92 -6.25 -20.43
N GLU A 19 23.04 -5.89 -19.15
CA GLU A 19 23.30 -4.55 -18.64
C GLU A 19 24.73 -4.10 -18.98
N GLN A 20 25.75 -4.97 -18.80
CA GLN A 20 27.11 -4.71 -19.27
C GLN A 20 27.14 -4.33 -20.77
N ALA A 21 26.46 -5.11 -21.61
CA ALA A 21 26.36 -4.82 -23.05
C ALA A 21 25.64 -3.49 -23.34
N ALA A 22 24.59 -3.16 -22.58
CA ALA A 22 23.88 -1.88 -22.71
C ALA A 22 24.75 -0.70 -22.28
N LEU A 23 25.51 -0.84 -21.19
CA LEU A 23 26.46 0.16 -20.71
C LEU A 23 27.62 0.36 -21.69
N ASP A 24 28.12 -0.68 -22.35
CA ASP A 24 29.13 -0.56 -23.39
C ASP A 24 28.61 0.14 -24.65
N ALA A 25 27.41 -0.19 -25.12
CA ALA A 25 26.76 0.53 -26.22
C ALA A 25 26.50 2.01 -25.87
N PHE A 26 26.05 2.27 -24.64
CA PHE A 26 25.87 3.63 -24.10
C PHE A 26 27.18 4.41 -24.08
N ARG A 27 28.25 3.80 -23.54
CA ARG A 27 29.62 4.36 -23.49
C ARG A 27 30.12 4.75 -24.88
N GLU A 28 29.86 3.94 -25.90
CA GLU A 28 30.36 4.18 -27.25
C GLU A 28 29.76 5.43 -27.87
N LEU A 29 28.47 5.71 -27.63
CA LEU A 29 27.76 6.91 -28.07
C LEU A 29 28.26 8.22 -27.44
N LEU A 30 28.95 8.17 -26.28
CA LEU A 30 29.39 9.39 -25.59
C LEU A 30 30.59 10.07 -26.31
N PRO A 31 30.53 11.40 -26.57
CA PRO A 31 31.63 12.12 -27.19
C PRO A 31 32.82 12.35 -26.24
N GLU A 32 34.03 12.47 -26.80
CA GLU A 32 35.27 12.80 -26.07
C GLU A 32 35.62 14.29 -26.20
N ASP A 33 34.65 15.16 -25.88
CA ASP A 33 34.79 16.63 -25.95
C ASP A 33 35.48 17.26 -24.72
N GLY A 34 35.92 16.43 -23.77
CA GLY A 34 36.56 16.81 -22.50
C GLY A 34 35.60 17.35 -21.43
N LEU A 35 34.36 17.69 -21.80
CA LEU A 35 33.29 18.16 -20.91
C LEU A 35 32.40 17.00 -20.47
N THR A 36 32.08 16.11 -21.40
CA THR A 36 31.28 14.92 -21.18
C THR A 36 31.94 13.98 -20.17
N ARG A 37 31.15 13.46 -19.22
CA ARG A 37 31.56 12.49 -18.21
C ARG A 37 30.35 11.67 -17.74
N ALA A 38 30.55 10.38 -17.57
CA ALA A 38 29.61 9.47 -16.93
C ALA A 38 30.20 8.93 -15.63
N TRP A 39 29.37 8.85 -14.58
CA TRP A 39 29.59 7.98 -13.43
C TRP A 39 28.54 6.86 -13.51
N VAL A 40 28.96 5.60 -13.34
CA VAL A 40 28.18 4.42 -13.75
C VAL A 40 28.04 3.44 -12.60
N ASN A 41 26.84 2.88 -12.42
CA ASN A 41 26.46 1.99 -11.33
C ASN A 41 26.88 2.55 -9.97
N LEU A 42 26.39 3.76 -9.67
CA LEU A 42 26.69 4.49 -8.44
C LEU A 42 25.50 4.48 -7.48
N THR A 43 25.81 4.38 -6.19
CA THR A 43 24.84 4.59 -5.12
C THR A 43 25.21 5.88 -4.38
N PHE A 44 24.22 6.71 -4.04
CA PHE A 44 24.38 7.87 -3.18
C PHE A 44 23.44 7.81 -1.99
N LEU A 45 23.83 8.45 -0.87
CA LEU A 45 22.93 8.78 0.22
C LEU A 45 22.51 10.24 0.04
N ASP A 46 21.22 10.54 0.12
CA ASP A 46 20.74 11.92 0.05
C ASP A 46 20.85 12.66 1.39
N LEU A 47 20.29 13.87 1.46
CA LEU A 47 20.27 14.70 2.66
C LEU A 47 19.43 14.11 3.79
N ASP A 48 18.42 13.32 3.43
CA ASP A 48 17.59 12.54 4.34
C ASP A 48 18.22 11.15 4.56
N GLY A 49 19.50 10.95 4.26
CA GLY A 49 20.23 9.69 4.46
C GLY A 49 19.69 8.48 3.68
N ARG A 50 18.69 8.65 2.80
CA ARG A 50 18.09 7.56 2.03
C ARG A 50 19.03 7.19 0.88
N ALA A 51 19.24 5.89 0.67
CA ALA A 51 19.96 5.41 -0.50
C ALA A 51 19.20 5.69 -1.80
N ALA A 52 19.95 5.83 -2.89
CA ALA A 52 19.44 5.82 -4.25
C ALA A 52 20.52 5.30 -5.22
N GLU A 53 20.12 4.39 -6.10
CA GLU A 53 21.00 3.74 -7.08
C GLU A 53 20.75 4.35 -8.47
N VAL A 54 21.82 4.64 -9.21
CA VAL A 54 21.80 5.33 -10.51
C VAL A 54 22.71 4.61 -11.49
N ASP A 55 22.11 4.10 -12.57
CA ASP A 55 22.80 3.31 -13.59
C ASP A 55 23.83 4.17 -14.34
N VAL A 56 23.42 5.37 -14.82
CA VAL A 56 24.36 6.36 -15.35
C VAL A 56 23.98 7.78 -14.91
N LEU A 57 24.89 8.45 -14.20
CA LEU A 57 24.87 9.90 -14.01
C LEU A 57 25.69 10.54 -15.14
N LEU A 58 25.02 11.21 -16.08
CA LEU A 58 25.59 11.68 -17.34
C LEU A 58 25.67 13.20 -17.40
N LEU A 59 26.88 13.74 -17.37
CA LEU A 59 27.20 15.15 -17.64
C LEU A 59 27.62 15.31 -19.11
N THR A 60 26.99 16.23 -19.84
CA THR A 60 27.24 16.52 -21.26
C THR A 60 27.11 18.02 -21.53
N LYS A 61 27.51 18.47 -22.72
CA LYS A 61 27.25 19.85 -23.17
C LYS A 61 25.74 20.20 -23.24
N ARG A 62 24.89 19.20 -23.54
CA ARG A 62 23.41 19.35 -23.62
C ARG A 62 22.76 19.56 -22.25
N GLY A 63 23.35 19.01 -21.19
CA GLY A 63 22.75 19.01 -19.86
C GLY A 63 23.40 17.98 -18.93
N PHE A 64 22.88 17.93 -17.70
CA PHE A 64 23.24 16.95 -16.68
C PHE A 64 22.02 16.07 -16.40
N PHE A 65 22.18 14.74 -16.38
CA PHE A 65 21.06 13.80 -16.35
C PHE A 65 21.33 12.63 -15.39
N VAL A 66 20.34 12.28 -14.57
CA VAL A 66 20.22 10.92 -14.03
C VAL A 66 19.57 10.07 -15.11
N VAL A 67 20.21 8.98 -15.49
CA VAL A 67 19.74 8.06 -16.53
C VAL A 67 19.51 6.68 -15.93
N GLU A 68 18.33 6.16 -16.24
CA GLU A 68 17.83 4.85 -15.84
C GLU A 68 17.84 3.92 -17.06
N LEU A 69 18.39 2.72 -16.95
CA LEU A 69 18.40 1.71 -18.01
C LEU A 69 17.31 0.67 -17.75
N LYS A 70 16.43 0.40 -18.74
CA LYS A 70 15.41 -0.66 -18.63
C LYS A 70 15.47 -1.63 -19.81
N GLY A 71 15.88 -2.87 -19.53
CA GLY A 71 15.98 -3.98 -20.46
C GLY A 71 14.68 -4.75 -20.69
N TRP A 72 13.53 -4.08 -20.70
CA TRP A 72 12.22 -4.75 -20.78
C TRP A 72 11.96 -5.29 -22.19
N HIS A 73 11.85 -6.61 -22.31
CA HIS A 73 11.59 -7.30 -23.58
C HIS A 73 10.09 -7.51 -23.87
N GLY A 74 9.70 -7.46 -25.15
CA GLY A 74 8.33 -7.75 -25.61
C GLY A 74 7.60 -6.51 -26.12
N THR A 75 6.36 -6.29 -25.71
CA THR A 75 5.65 -5.01 -25.92
C THR A 75 5.57 -4.25 -24.61
N VAL A 76 5.96 -2.98 -24.61
CA VAL A 76 5.83 -2.06 -23.46
C VAL A 76 4.89 -0.93 -23.85
N ALA A 77 3.74 -0.85 -23.18
CA ALA A 77 2.67 0.11 -23.47
C ALA A 77 2.22 0.85 -22.20
N GLY A 78 1.57 2.00 -22.33
CA GLY A 78 1.09 2.79 -21.20
C GLY A 78 1.19 4.30 -21.35
N ASN A 79 1.03 5.00 -20.22
CA ASN A 79 0.82 6.44 -20.15
C ASN A 79 1.79 7.14 -19.19
N GLN A 80 1.55 8.40 -18.87
CA GLN A 80 2.38 9.16 -17.92
C GLN A 80 2.41 8.55 -16.50
N GLN A 81 1.36 7.83 -16.09
CA GLN A 81 1.17 7.32 -14.74
C GLN A 81 1.66 5.88 -14.54
N SER A 82 1.26 4.97 -15.43
CA SER A 82 1.51 3.53 -15.34
C SER A 82 1.85 2.93 -16.70
N TRP A 83 2.79 1.98 -16.69
CA TRP A 83 3.21 1.20 -17.86
C TRP A 83 2.89 -0.28 -17.63
N HIS A 84 2.77 -1.04 -18.71
CA HIS A 84 2.69 -2.49 -18.66
C HIS A 84 3.55 -3.13 -19.74
N GLN A 85 4.11 -4.29 -19.42
CA GLN A 85 4.96 -5.11 -20.28
C GLN A 85 4.23 -6.41 -20.60
N ILE A 86 3.94 -6.66 -21.87
CA ILE A 86 3.61 -7.99 -22.38
C ILE A 86 4.93 -8.67 -22.74
N THR A 87 5.38 -9.57 -21.88
CA THR A 87 6.64 -10.32 -22.08
C THR A 87 6.54 -11.26 -23.31
N PRO A 88 7.67 -11.70 -23.89
CA PRO A 88 7.66 -12.65 -25.01
C PRO A 88 6.98 -14.01 -24.70
N GLY A 89 6.82 -14.35 -23.42
CA GLY A 89 6.06 -15.52 -22.95
C GLY A 89 4.57 -15.25 -22.68
N GLY A 90 4.03 -14.10 -23.08
CA GLY A 90 2.62 -13.73 -22.92
C GLY A 90 2.21 -13.27 -21.52
N GLN A 91 3.11 -13.29 -20.53
CA GLN A 91 2.81 -12.73 -19.20
C GLN A 91 2.74 -11.20 -19.29
N VAL A 92 1.66 -10.62 -18.77
CA VAL A 92 1.52 -9.17 -18.55
C VAL A 92 2.09 -8.81 -17.18
N ARG A 93 2.87 -7.73 -17.11
CA ARG A 93 3.41 -7.15 -15.86
C ARG A 93 3.08 -5.67 -15.82
N HIS A 94 2.61 -5.17 -14.68
CA HIS A 94 2.24 -3.77 -14.49
C HIS A 94 3.30 -3.05 -13.64
N TYR A 95 3.58 -1.80 -13.98
CA TYR A 95 4.63 -0.98 -13.38
C TYR A 95 4.16 0.47 -13.24
N SER A 96 4.62 1.16 -12.18
CA SER A 96 4.62 2.62 -12.18
C SER A 96 5.57 3.13 -13.27
N ASN A 97 5.27 4.26 -13.91
CA ASN A 97 6.18 4.85 -14.92
C ASN A 97 7.58 5.08 -14.30
N PRO A 98 8.66 4.41 -14.77
CA PRO A 98 9.97 4.48 -14.15
C PRO A 98 10.52 5.90 -13.99
N LEU A 99 10.18 6.79 -14.93
CA LEU A 99 10.60 8.19 -14.91
C LEU A 99 10.18 8.92 -13.62
N LYS A 100 9.08 8.53 -12.96
CA LYS A 100 8.66 9.08 -11.67
C LYS A 100 9.75 8.91 -10.60
N LEU A 101 10.30 7.70 -10.50
CA LEU A 101 11.39 7.39 -9.57
C LEU A 101 12.68 8.08 -10.00
N THR A 102 13.03 8.06 -11.30
CA THR A 102 14.23 8.74 -11.81
C THR A 102 14.19 10.26 -11.60
N ILE A 103 13.02 10.91 -11.71
CA ILE A 103 12.81 12.33 -11.34
C ILE A 103 13.02 12.55 -9.85
N SER A 104 12.58 11.63 -8.99
CA SER A 104 12.85 11.69 -7.54
C SER A 104 14.35 11.55 -7.26
N LYS A 105 15.03 10.54 -7.84
CA LYS A 105 16.49 10.37 -7.78
C LYS A 105 17.22 11.66 -8.20
N ALA A 106 16.83 12.27 -9.33
CA ALA A 106 17.41 13.52 -9.83
C ALA A 106 17.21 14.72 -8.90
N LYS A 107 16.01 14.91 -8.34
CA LYS A 107 15.75 15.98 -7.35
C LYS A 107 16.60 15.80 -6.09
N ARG A 108 16.62 14.59 -5.52
CA ARG A 108 17.37 14.23 -4.30
C ARG A 108 18.88 14.44 -4.50
N LEU A 109 19.42 13.97 -5.63
CA LEU A 109 20.83 14.15 -5.99
C LEU A 109 21.19 15.62 -6.22
N LYS A 110 20.31 16.41 -6.83
CA LYS A 110 20.57 17.86 -7.01
C LYS A 110 20.71 18.57 -5.67
N SER A 111 19.82 18.30 -4.70
CA SER A 111 19.91 18.86 -3.35
C SER A 111 21.21 18.47 -2.64
N LEU A 112 21.63 17.20 -2.75
CA LEU A 112 22.92 16.73 -2.22
C LEU A 112 24.11 17.51 -2.81
N LEU A 113 24.17 17.61 -4.14
CA LEU A 113 25.24 18.32 -4.85
C LEU A 113 25.29 19.82 -4.48
N GLN A 114 24.14 20.44 -4.25
CA GLN A 114 24.06 21.83 -3.79
C GLN A 114 24.51 21.98 -2.32
N GLN A 115 24.24 21.02 -1.43
CA GLN A 115 24.71 21.07 -0.04
C GLN A 115 26.21 20.84 0.09
N VAL A 116 26.81 19.91 -0.67
CA VAL A 116 28.26 19.65 -0.60
C VAL A 116 29.10 20.73 -1.28
N ASN A 117 28.53 21.52 -2.20
CA ASN A 117 29.24 22.61 -2.88
C ASN A 117 28.38 23.90 -3.02
N PRO A 118 27.97 24.57 -1.90
CA PRO A 118 26.96 25.64 -1.94
C PRO A 118 27.35 26.89 -2.73
N ASN A 119 28.65 27.12 -2.91
CA ASN A 119 29.20 28.31 -3.56
C ASN A 119 29.40 28.14 -5.09
N ALA A 120 28.92 27.03 -5.69
CA ALA A 120 29.15 26.72 -7.09
C ALA A 120 27.83 26.38 -7.82
N PRO A 121 27.69 26.74 -9.11
CA PRO A 121 26.49 26.42 -9.88
C PRO A 121 26.41 24.91 -10.16
N VAL A 122 25.41 24.25 -9.56
CA VAL A 122 24.97 22.91 -9.98
C VAL A 122 23.98 23.09 -11.14
N PRO A 123 24.23 22.53 -12.33
CA PRO A 123 23.34 22.68 -13.48
C PRO A 123 21.97 22.04 -13.25
N TYR A 124 21.02 22.27 -14.16
CA TYR A 124 19.77 21.52 -14.13
C TYR A 124 20.06 20.01 -14.31
N LEU A 125 19.66 19.22 -13.32
CA LEU A 125 19.78 17.77 -13.30
C LEU A 125 18.43 17.17 -13.74
N GLY A 126 18.36 16.73 -14.99
CA GLY A 126 17.21 16.05 -15.57
C GLY A 126 17.15 14.56 -15.21
N ALA A 127 16.08 13.92 -15.65
CA ALA A 127 15.87 12.47 -15.56
C ALA A 127 15.56 11.92 -16.96
N LEU A 128 16.15 10.77 -17.31
CA LEU A 128 15.94 10.06 -18.58
C LEU A 128 15.73 8.57 -18.31
N VAL A 129 14.86 7.93 -19.10
CA VAL A 129 14.73 6.46 -19.14
C VAL A 129 15.21 5.99 -20.51
N VAL A 130 16.17 5.07 -20.55
CA VAL A 130 16.75 4.52 -21.78
C VAL A 130 16.37 3.05 -21.90
N MET A 131 15.56 2.75 -22.91
CA MET A 131 15.10 1.39 -23.20
C MET A 131 16.17 0.62 -23.97
N HIS A 132 16.48 -0.61 -23.53
CA HIS A 132 17.46 -1.49 -24.18
C HIS A 132 17.00 -2.97 -24.25
N GLY A 133 15.70 -3.23 -24.16
CA GLY A 133 15.15 -4.56 -24.44
C GLY A 133 15.19 -4.87 -25.93
N HIS A 134 16.23 -5.57 -26.40
CA HIS A 134 16.46 -5.80 -27.83
C HIS A 134 15.21 -6.32 -28.58
N GLY A 135 14.84 -5.66 -29.68
CA GLY A 135 13.74 -6.06 -30.57
C GLY A 135 12.32 -5.85 -30.02
N SER A 136 12.15 -4.97 -29.03
CA SER A 136 10.86 -4.74 -28.35
C SER A 136 10.03 -3.61 -28.97
N SER A 137 8.71 -3.69 -28.82
CA SER A 137 7.76 -2.66 -29.25
C SER A 137 7.45 -1.67 -28.14
N ILE A 138 7.53 -0.37 -28.42
CA ILE A 138 7.22 0.71 -27.47
C ILE A 138 5.93 1.44 -27.89
N GLU A 139 4.84 1.08 -27.24
CA GLU A 139 3.46 1.54 -27.48
C GLU A 139 2.99 2.47 -26.35
N LEU A 140 3.90 3.39 -25.94
CA LEU A 140 3.63 4.45 -24.97
C LEU A 140 2.89 5.63 -25.64
N ASP A 141 1.98 6.26 -24.89
CA ASP A 141 1.27 7.48 -25.32
C ASP A 141 2.16 8.74 -25.36
N GLY A 142 1.62 9.85 -25.88
CA GLY A 142 2.38 11.09 -26.08
C GLY A 142 3.02 11.67 -24.80
N LEU A 143 2.44 11.42 -23.61
CA LEU A 143 2.97 11.91 -22.34
C LEU A 143 3.90 10.87 -21.67
N GLY A 144 3.58 9.58 -21.78
CA GLY A 144 4.39 8.46 -21.29
C GLY A 144 5.76 8.37 -21.96
N ARG A 145 5.88 8.85 -23.21
CA ARG A 145 7.15 8.96 -23.96
C ARG A 145 8.08 10.09 -23.51
N THR A 146 7.61 11.02 -22.67
CA THR A 146 8.41 12.18 -22.23
C THR A 146 9.70 11.71 -21.58
N ASN A 147 10.86 12.19 -22.05
CA ASN A 147 12.18 11.79 -21.55
C ASN A 147 12.49 10.27 -21.63
N VAL A 148 11.79 9.53 -22.47
CA VAL A 148 12.09 8.12 -22.78
C VAL A 148 12.83 8.03 -24.11
N LEU A 149 13.98 7.36 -24.12
CA LEU A 149 14.87 7.23 -25.28
C LEU A 149 15.07 5.75 -25.63
N ALA A 150 15.34 5.46 -26.90
CA ALA A 150 15.86 4.16 -27.34
C ALA A 150 17.40 4.15 -27.27
N LEU A 151 18.00 3.05 -26.79
CA LEU A 151 19.43 2.83 -26.95
C LEU A 151 19.73 2.44 -28.40
N ASP A 152 20.64 3.16 -29.06
CA ASP A 152 21.01 2.91 -30.45
C ASP A 152 21.51 1.47 -30.64
N GLY A 153 21.17 0.85 -31.77
CA GLY A 153 21.51 -0.54 -32.08
C GLY A 153 20.53 -1.61 -31.55
N TYR A 154 19.70 -1.31 -30.55
CA TYR A 154 18.80 -2.30 -29.90
C TYR A 154 17.49 -2.63 -30.65
N GLN A 155 17.32 -2.12 -31.88
CA GLN A 155 16.21 -2.47 -32.80
C GLN A 155 14.80 -2.30 -32.20
N LEU A 156 14.60 -1.29 -31.35
CA LEU A 156 13.30 -0.97 -30.75
C LEU A 156 12.34 -0.40 -31.80
N THR A 157 11.11 -0.94 -31.84
CA THR A 157 10.02 -0.40 -32.67
C THR A 157 9.12 0.54 -31.85
N GLY A 158 8.22 1.26 -32.52
CA GLY A 158 7.34 2.24 -31.89
C GLY A 158 7.86 3.69 -31.89
N GLY A 159 9.09 3.95 -32.35
CA GLY A 159 9.54 5.30 -32.74
C GLY A 159 9.94 6.24 -31.61
N LEU A 160 10.63 5.76 -30.58
CA LEU A 160 11.32 6.63 -29.62
C LEU A 160 12.52 7.35 -30.31
N PRO A 161 12.87 8.58 -29.90
CA PRO A 161 14.16 9.17 -30.29
C PRO A 161 15.31 8.35 -29.68
N THR A 162 16.42 8.21 -30.41
CA THR A 162 17.59 7.47 -29.90
C THR A 162 18.46 8.33 -28.97
N LEU A 163 19.26 7.68 -28.13
CA LEU A 163 20.21 8.35 -27.24
C LEU A 163 21.25 9.16 -28.04
N GLY A 164 21.81 8.60 -29.11
CA GLY A 164 22.74 9.31 -30.00
C GLY A 164 22.12 10.56 -30.62
N ALA A 165 20.88 10.47 -31.10
CA ALA A 165 20.15 11.61 -31.65
C ALA A 165 19.84 12.68 -30.58
N PHE A 166 19.43 12.26 -29.38
CA PHE A 166 19.22 13.16 -28.25
C PHE A 166 20.50 13.91 -27.89
N LEU A 167 21.63 13.22 -27.74
CA LEU A 167 22.93 13.81 -27.39
C LEU A 167 23.47 14.79 -28.44
N ALA A 168 23.17 14.57 -29.72
CA ALA A 168 23.55 15.48 -30.81
C ALA A 168 22.68 16.76 -30.87
N SER A 169 21.49 16.76 -30.26
CA SER A 169 20.52 17.86 -30.34
C SER A 169 20.74 18.96 -29.29
N GLN A 170 20.37 20.21 -29.61
CA GLN A 170 20.38 21.33 -28.65
C GLN A 170 19.25 21.19 -27.62
N PRO A 171 19.47 21.54 -26.34
CA PRO A 171 18.42 21.44 -25.31
C PRO A 171 17.34 22.50 -25.53
N ASP A 172 16.10 22.12 -25.27
CA ASP A 172 14.89 22.90 -25.52
C ASP A 172 14.83 24.18 -24.67
N ASN A 173 15.51 24.16 -23.52
CA ASN A 173 15.82 25.32 -22.70
C ASN A 173 17.33 25.64 -22.78
N PRO A 174 17.74 26.80 -23.34
CA PRO A 174 19.15 27.21 -23.39
C PRO A 174 19.84 27.27 -22.02
N HIS A 175 19.10 27.48 -20.92
CA HIS A 175 19.66 27.47 -19.57
C HIS A 175 20.06 26.06 -19.06
N HIS A 176 19.80 25.00 -19.83
CA HIS A 176 20.28 23.65 -19.53
C HIS A 176 21.66 23.34 -20.17
N ILE A 177 22.14 24.20 -21.08
CA ILE A 177 23.47 24.04 -21.70
C ILE A 177 24.55 24.14 -20.61
N VAL A 178 25.45 23.16 -20.58
CA VAL A 178 26.57 23.13 -19.62
C VAL A 178 27.83 23.67 -20.29
N ASP A 179 28.45 24.68 -19.68
CA ASP A 179 29.75 25.21 -20.08
C ASP A 179 30.92 24.57 -19.30
N ARG A 180 32.17 24.91 -19.65
CA ARG A 180 33.36 24.33 -19.00
C ARG A 180 33.45 24.68 -17.50
N PRO A 181 33.24 25.93 -17.05
CA PRO A 181 33.08 26.26 -15.62
C PRO A 181 32.04 25.41 -14.90
N THR A 182 30.82 25.32 -15.41
CA THR A 182 29.71 24.59 -14.78
C THR A 182 29.97 23.08 -14.74
N ALA A 183 30.54 22.51 -15.81
CA ALA A 183 30.97 21.10 -15.81
C ALA A 183 32.06 20.83 -14.77
N THR A 184 32.98 21.78 -14.56
CA THR A 184 34.05 21.66 -13.55
C THR A 184 33.49 21.77 -12.13
N ALA A 185 32.54 22.67 -11.90
CA ALA A 185 31.79 22.79 -10.64
C ALA A 185 30.98 21.52 -10.33
N ALA A 186 30.25 20.98 -11.31
CA ALA A 186 29.45 19.77 -11.19
C ALA A 186 30.31 18.53 -10.90
N ARG A 187 31.45 18.36 -11.59
CA ARG A 187 32.43 17.30 -11.31
C ARG A 187 32.91 17.37 -9.86
N LYS A 188 33.40 18.53 -9.42
CA LYS A 188 33.85 18.72 -8.02
C LYS A 188 32.74 18.44 -7.00
N ALA A 189 31.49 18.82 -7.29
CA ALA A 189 30.36 18.50 -6.41
C ALA A 189 30.11 16.98 -6.33
N CYS A 190 30.22 16.25 -7.44
CA CYS A 190 30.12 14.78 -7.46
C CYS A 190 31.26 14.12 -6.68
N ASP A 191 32.49 14.58 -6.87
CA ASP A 191 33.67 14.09 -6.14
C ASP A 191 33.54 14.34 -4.61
N MET A 192 32.81 15.38 -4.21
CA MET A 192 32.48 15.70 -2.81
C MET A 192 31.19 15.04 -2.28
N ALA A 193 30.38 14.41 -3.13
CA ALA A 193 29.08 13.84 -2.76
C ALA A 193 29.15 12.45 -2.12
N GLY A 194 30.35 11.86 -2.01
CA GLY A 194 30.55 10.59 -1.30
C GLY A 194 29.89 9.38 -1.97
N PHE A 195 29.75 9.40 -3.31
CA PHE A 195 29.20 8.28 -4.07
C PHE A 195 29.95 6.97 -3.80
N THR A 196 29.22 5.87 -3.74
CA THR A 196 29.74 4.51 -3.55
C THR A 196 29.42 3.62 -4.76
N ALA A 197 30.12 2.48 -4.85
CA ALA A 197 29.84 1.45 -5.83
C ALA A 197 28.49 0.78 -5.56
N THR A 198 27.61 0.69 -6.55
CA THR A 198 26.38 -0.10 -6.43
C THR A 198 26.73 -1.58 -6.26
N PRO A 199 26.19 -2.27 -5.24
CA PRO A 199 26.51 -3.67 -4.97
C PRO A 199 25.82 -4.59 -5.98
N ARG A 200 26.61 -5.36 -6.74
CA ARG A 200 26.18 -6.31 -7.78
C ARG A 200 25.03 -7.25 -7.41
N GLN A 201 24.84 -7.53 -6.12
CA GLN A 201 23.59 -8.02 -5.55
C GLN A 201 23.30 -7.26 -4.27
N ARG A 202 22.34 -6.32 -4.31
CA ARG A 202 21.82 -5.68 -3.11
C ARG A 202 21.11 -6.72 -2.23
N ARG A 203 21.39 -6.65 -0.93
CA ARG A 203 20.80 -7.54 0.10
C ARG A 203 20.20 -6.70 1.22
N ILE A 204 19.10 -7.17 1.78
CA ILE A 204 18.47 -6.57 2.97
C ILE A 204 18.39 -7.66 4.04
N GLY A 205 19.30 -7.56 5.02
CA GLY A 205 19.58 -8.65 5.95
C GLY A 205 20.03 -9.91 5.20
N GLN A 206 19.31 -11.02 5.41
CA GLN A 206 19.59 -12.29 4.71
C GLN A 206 18.96 -12.42 3.31
N TYR A 207 18.09 -11.50 2.90
CA TYR A 207 17.35 -11.61 1.64
C TYR A 207 18.11 -10.92 0.49
N VAL A 208 18.05 -11.52 -0.71
CA VAL A 208 18.63 -10.95 -1.94
C VAL A 208 17.51 -10.28 -2.72
N LEU A 209 17.74 -9.07 -3.25
CA LEU A 209 16.76 -8.41 -4.12
C LEU A 209 16.62 -9.16 -5.45
N ASP A 210 15.38 -9.29 -5.92
CA ASP A 210 15.03 -9.91 -7.20
C ASP A 210 15.03 -8.88 -8.35
N ASP A 211 14.70 -7.63 -8.01
CA ASP A 211 14.84 -6.41 -8.82
C ASP A 211 15.34 -5.28 -7.89
N GLY A 212 16.05 -4.29 -8.44
CA GLY A 212 16.47 -3.09 -7.72
C GLY A 212 15.34 -2.08 -7.54
N ASP A 213 14.35 -2.08 -8.43
CA ASP A 213 13.19 -1.19 -8.35
C ASP A 213 12.23 -1.59 -7.21
N PRO A 214 11.74 -0.64 -6.40
CA PRO A 214 10.69 -0.90 -5.43
C PRO A 214 9.33 -1.08 -6.13
N VAL A 215 8.60 -2.14 -5.78
CA VAL A 215 7.24 -2.41 -6.30
C VAL A 215 6.17 -1.49 -5.71
N ALA A 216 6.48 -0.86 -4.56
CA ALA A 216 5.68 0.21 -3.98
C ALA A 216 6.55 1.12 -3.11
N VAL A 217 6.17 2.39 -3.01
CA VAL A 217 6.82 3.38 -2.14
C VAL A 217 5.73 4.17 -1.44
N GLY A 218 5.93 4.48 -0.17
CA GLY A 218 5.16 5.46 0.59
C GLY A 218 6.11 6.39 1.36
N GLN A 219 5.56 7.42 2.01
CA GLN A 219 6.26 8.46 2.78
C GLN A 219 7.62 8.07 3.42
N ASP A 220 7.66 6.99 4.21
CA ASP A 220 8.84 6.54 4.97
C ASP A 220 9.30 5.10 4.65
N TRP A 221 8.80 4.47 3.57
CA TRP A 221 9.09 3.06 3.28
C TRP A 221 9.06 2.68 1.79
N GLN A 222 9.78 1.60 1.46
CA GLN A 222 9.90 1.04 0.12
C GLN A 222 9.71 -0.49 0.16
N ASP A 223 8.80 -1.02 -0.66
CA ASP A 223 8.59 -2.47 -0.83
C ASP A 223 9.46 -3.01 -1.97
N PHE A 224 10.27 -4.04 -1.71
CA PHE A 224 11.04 -4.77 -2.73
C PHE A 224 10.56 -6.21 -2.86
N VAL A 225 10.66 -6.81 -4.05
CA VAL A 225 10.58 -8.27 -4.20
C VAL A 225 11.95 -8.85 -3.90
N VAL A 226 11.99 -9.83 -3.00
CA VAL A 226 13.22 -10.43 -2.50
C VAL A 226 13.12 -11.95 -2.45
N SER A 227 14.24 -12.64 -2.67
CA SER A 227 14.32 -14.10 -2.68
C SER A 227 15.09 -14.60 -1.44
N HIS A 228 14.58 -15.63 -0.79
CA HIS A 228 15.27 -16.27 0.34
C HIS A 228 16.41 -17.18 -0.19
N PRO A 229 17.70 -16.92 0.15
CA PRO A 229 18.86 -17.47 -0.56
C PRO A 229 19.03 -19.00 -0.48
N VAL A 230 18.33 -19.67 0.45
CA VAL A 230 18.38 -21.13 0.63
C VAL A 230 17.08 -21.83 0.20
N MET A 231 15.98 -21.09 -0.01
CA MET A 231 14.66 -21.68 -0.27
C MET A 231 14.06 -21.28 -1.62
N ASP A 232 14.75 -20.43 -2.40
CA ASP A 232 14.31 -19.89 -3.70
C ASP A 232 12.85 -19.38 -3.71
N THR A 233 12.40 -18.90 -2.54
CA THR A 233 11.01 -18.50 -2.32
C THR A 233 10.95 -16.99 -2.31
N LYS A 234 10.15 -16.42 -3.21
CA LYS A 234 9.91 -14.97 -3.28
C LYS A 234 9.06 -14.48 -2.13
N ARG A 235 9.38 -13.27 -1.67
CA ARG A 235 8.74 -12.53 -0.59
C ARG A 235 8.70 -11.06 -1.00
N ARG A 236 7.77 -10.29 -0.44
CA ARG A 236 7.84 -8.83 -0.49
C ARG A 236 8.42 -8.34 0.84
N LEU A 237 9.44 -7.50 0.80
CA LEU A 237 10.09 -6.94 1.98
C LEU A 237 9.91 -5.42 1.95
N ARG A 238 9.19 -4.89 2.94
CA ARG A 238 9.07 -3.46 3.20
C ARG A 238 10.27 -3.02 4.03
N LEU A 239 11.18 -2.27 3.45
CA LEU A 239 12.22 -1.55 4.19
C LEU A 239 11.64 -0.19 4.58
N PHE A 240 11.73 0.18 5.86
CA PHE A 240 11.50 1.55 6.28
C PHE A 240 12.83 2.28 6.25
N ASP A 241 12.89 3.41 5.56
CA ASP A 241 14.13 4.17 5.40
C ASP A 241 14.50 4.80 6.74
N LEU A 242 15.67 4.44 7.29
CA LEU A 242 16.19 5.04 8.52
C LEU A 242 17.46 5.86 8.24
N PRO A 243 17.35 7.20 8.13
CA PRO A 243 18.49 8.10 7.92
C PRO A 243 19.60 7.90 8.98
N PRO A 244 20.89 7.79 8.61
CA PRO A 244 21.98 7.68 9.59
C PRO A 244 22.14 8.88 10.53
N GLN A 245 21.52 10.02 10.19
CA GLN A 245 21.50 11.26 10.98
C GLN A 245 20.13 11.55 11.61
N SER A 246 19.16 10.63 11.54
CA SER A 246 17.84 10.82 12.16
C SER A 246 17.95 11.07 13.67
N SER A 247 17.05 11.91 14.18
CA SER A 247 16.93 12.11 15.62
C SER A 247 16.47 10.81 16.32
N PRO A 248 16.78 10.64 17.63
CA PRO A 248 16.28 9.49 18.39
C PRO A 248 14.76 9.34 18.31
N ASP A 249 14.03 10.46 18.39
CA ASP A 249 12.57 10.53 18.33
C ASP A 249 12.03 10.11 16.95
N GLU A 250 12.74 10.43 15.87
CA GLU A 250 12.40 10.00 14.51
C GLU A 250 12.63 8.51 14.30
N ARG A 251 13.77 8.02 14.78
CA ARG A 251 14.06 6.59 14.80
C ARG A 251 13.00 5.83 15.59
N GLU A 252 12.60 6.33 16.76
CA GLU A 252 11.54 5.71 17.55
C GLU A 252 10.18 5.79 16.82
N ARG A 253 9.82 6.90 16.15
CA ARG A 253 8.62 6.98 15.30
C ARG A 253 8.61 5.90 14.21
N ILE A 254 9.69 5.77 13.44
CA ILE A 254 9.79 4.84 12.29
C ILE A 254 9.77 3.39 12.79
N GLU A 255 10.60 3.05 13.79
CA GLU A 255 10.59 1.72 14.40
C GLU A 255 9.23 1.40 15.06
N ALA A 256 8.56 2.37 15.70
CA ALA A 256 7.23 2.18 16.27
C ALA A 256 6.17 1.92 15.19
N SER A 257 6.22 2.62 14.06
CA SER A 257 5.30 2.44 12.92
C SER A 257 5.41 1.03 12.32
N ALA A 258 6.64 0.56 12.06
CA ALA A 258 6.89 -0.79 11.59
C ALA A 258 6.42 -1.87 12.60
N ARG A 259 6.74 -1.70 13.89
CA ARG A 259 6.27 -2.60 14.97
C ARG A 259 4.74 -2.57 15.14
N ARG A 260 4.09 -1.47 14.78
CA ARG A 260 2.65 -1.24 14.90
C ARG A 260 1.86 -2.00 13.84
N GLU A 261 2.24 -1.93 12.56
CA GLU A 261 1.54 -2.67 11.48
C GLU A 261 1.49 -4.18 11.76
N LEU A 262 2.63 -4.78 12.13
CA LEU A 262 2.69 -6.18 12.54
C LEU A 262 1.75 -6.48 13.72
N ARG A 263 1.82 -5.73 14.84
CA ARG A 263 0.97 -5.97 16.02
C ARG A 263 -0.54 -5.76 15.75
N LEU A 264 -0.90 -4.85 14.87
CA LEU A 264 -2.29 -4.60 14.49
C LEU A 264 -2.86 -5.72 13.60
N THR A 265 -2.01 -6.44 12.85
CA THR A 265 -2.44 -7.49 11.91
C THR A 265 -2.14 -8.94 12.34
N GLU A 266 -1.20 -9.17 13.26
CA GLU A 266 -0.72 -10.51 13.68
C GLU A 266 -1.81 -11.57 13.94
N PRO A 267 -2.87 -11.32 14.76
CA PRO A 267 -3.95 -12.28 15.00
C PRO A 267 -5.04 -12.30 13.92
N LEU A 268 -4.83 -11.63 12.78
CA LEU A 268 -5.74 -11.63 11.64
C LEU A 268 -5.37 -12.74 10.65
N HIS A 269 -6.38 -13.51 10.25
CA HIS A 269 -6.25 -14.60 9.30
C HIS A 269 -7.40 -14.50 8.29
N HIS A 270 -7.17 -13.73 7.22
CA HIS A 270 -8.13 -13.49 6.14
C HIS A 270 -7.38 -13.25 4.84
N ASP A 271 -7.82 -13.88 3.75
CA ASP A 271 -7.08 -13.91 2.48
C ASP A 271 -6.96 -12.51 1.82
N GLY A 272 -7.87 -11.60 2.19
CA GLY A 272 -7.90 -10.19 1.76
C GLY A 272 -7.28 -9.18 2.75
N VAL A 273 -6.64 -9.62 3.84
CA VAL A 273 -5.84 -8.77 4.73
C VAL A 273 -4.37 -9.06 4.45
N ASP A 274 -3.66 -8.10 3.85
CA ASP A 274 -2.21 -8.19 3.70
C ASP A 274 -1.55 -7.88 5.05
N ARG A 275 -0.76 -8.84 5.56
CA ARG A 275 -0.21 -8.83 6.91
C ARG A 275 1.28 -9.18 6.85
N PRO A 276 2.14 -8.57 7.70
CA PRO A 276 3.50 -9.05 7.83
C PRO A 276 3.53 -10.49 8.37
N LEU A 277 4.56 -11.22 7.95
CA LEU A 277 4.98 -12.52 8.46
C LEU A 277 5.95 -12.37 9.63
N ASP A 278 6.83 -11.37 9.56
CA ASP A 278 7.96 -11.19 10.49
C ASP A 278 8.45 -9.73 10.50
N TYR A 279 9.19 -9.36 11.56
CA TYR A 279 9.88 -8.07 11.73
C TYR A 279 11.39 -8.29 11.74
N LEU A 280 12.08 -7.66 10.78
CA LEU A 280 13.52 -7.78 10.58
C LEU A 280 14.21 -6.49 11.06
N VAL A 281 15.39 -6.64 11.65
CA VAL A 281 16.34 -5.54 11.87
C VAL A 281 17.43 -5.64 10.81
N THR A 282 17.71 -4.55 10.12
CA THR A 282 18.65 -4.50 9.00
C THR A 282 19.54 -3.28 9.13
N ASP A 283 20.71 -3.28 8.48
CA ASP A 283 21.66 -2.17 8.56
C ASP A 283 21.11 -0.85 7.98
N SER A 284 20.07 -0.93 7.13
CA SER A 284 19.39 0.22 6.52
C SER A 284 18.13 0.69 7.27
N GLY A 285 17.73 0.00 8.34
CA GLY A 285 16.50 0.29 9.08
C GLY A 285 15.69 -0.96 9.49
N PRO A 286 14.53 -0.76 10.13
CA PRO A 286 13.59 -1.85 10.40
C PRO A 286 12.87 -2.26 9.10
N ALA A 287 12.50 -3.54 9.00
CA ALA A 287 11.79 -4.05 7.84
C ALA A 287 10.67 -5.03 8.21
N LEU A 288 9.63 -5.11 7.37
CA LEU A 288 8.53 -6.06 7.49
C LEU A 288 8.54 -7.02 6.30
N LEU A 289 8.52 -8.31 6.59
CA LEU A 289 8.46 -9.37 5.57
C LEU A 289 7.01 -9.75 5.30
N PHE A 290 6.62 -9.94 4.04
CA PHE A 290 5.28 -10.35 3.62
C PHE A 290 5.35 -11.52 2.63
N ASP A 291 4.24 -12.27 2.49
CA ASP A 291 4.07 -13.19 1.35
C ASP A 291 4.01 -12.37 0.05
N ASP A 292 4.69 -12.86 -1.00
CA ASP A 292 4.60 -12.27 -2.33
C ASP A 292 3.19 -12.48 -2.93
N TRP A 293 2.78 -11.58 -3.83
CA TRP A 293 1.51 -11.66 -4.55
C TRP A 293 1.68 -11.26 -6.02
N PRO A 294 2.35 -12.10 -6.83
CA PRO A 294 2.73 -11.74 -8.18
C PRO A 294 1.50 -11.54 -9.07
N GLY A 295 1.58 -10.53 -9.94
CA GLY A 295 0.49 -10.06 -10.80
C GLY A 295 -0.51 -9.12 -10.13
N ALA A 296 -0.37 -8.83 -8.84
CA ALA A 296 -1.20 -7.82 -8.16
C ALA A 296 -0.68 -6.40 -8.42
N GLN A 297 -1.60 -5.44 -8.51
CA GLN A 297 -1.30 -4.01 -8.67
C GLN A 297 -2.27 -3.15 -7.81
N PRO A 298 -1.93 -1.90 -7.49
CA PRO A 298 -2.84 -0.94 -6.85
C PRO A 298 -4.19 -0.77 -7.58
N LEU A 299 -5.26 -0.46 -6.83
CA LEU A 299 -6.62 -0.35 -7.38
C LEU A 299 -6.76 0.76 -8.43
N ASP A 300 -6.08 1.88 -8.25
CA ASP A 300 -5.98 2.97 -9.23
C ASP A 300 -5.35 2.48 -10.55
N GLN A 301 -4.27 1.72 -10.48
CA GLN A 301 -3.59 1.17 -11.66
C GLN A 301 -4.42 0.07 -12.33
N PHE A 302 -5.14 -0.73 -11.55
CA PHE A 302 -6.08 -1.73 -12.05
C PHE A 302 -7.26 -1.08 -12.79
N LEU A 303 -7.86 -0.03 -12.22
CA LEU A 303 -8.94 0.72 -12.88
C LEU A 303 -8.44 1.48 -14.11
N ALA A 304 -7.26 2.11 -14.06
CA ALA A 304 -6.66 2.80 -15.20
C ALA A 304 -6.21 1.86 -16.35
N SER A 305 -6.04 0.55 -16.10
CA SER A 305 -5.64 -0.42 -17.13
C SER A 305 -6.76 -1.37 -17.58
N ARG A 306 -7.82 -1.54 -16.77
CA ARG A 306 -8.92 -2.48 -17.08
C ARG A 306 -10.32 -1.95 -16.80
N GLY A 307 -10.50 -0.76 -16.24
CA GLY A 307 -11.79 -0.19 -15.83
C GLY A 307 -12.85 -0.24 -16.92
N ASP A 308 -12.53 0.17 -18.15
CA ASP A 308 -13.43 0.17 -19.31
C ASP A 308 -13.91 -1.24 -19.71
N SER A 309 -13.19 -2.29 -19.29
CA SER A 309 -13.56 -3.70 -19.48
C SER A 309 -14.31 -4.32 -18.30
N LEU A 310 -14.47 -3.59 -17.18
CA LEU A 310 -15.19 -4.08 -16.00
C LEU A 310 -16.68 -3.78 -16.10
N ASP A 311 -17.49 -4.83 -16.18
CA ASP A 311 -18.93 -4.71 -16.07
C ASP A 311 -19.39 -4.24 -14.66
N PHE A 312 -20.65 -3.82 -14.59
CA PHE A 312 -21.22 -3.27 -13.37
C PHE A 312 -21.24 -4.27 -12.21
N ASP A 313 -21.57 -5.55 -12.47
CA ASP A 313 -21.57 -6.59 -11.44
C ASP A 313 -20.15 -6.85 -10.89
N THR A 314 -19.10 -6.77 -11.72
CA THR A 314 -17.69 -6.87 -11.28
C THR A 314 -17.26 -5.66 -10.45
N ARG A 315 -17.68 -4.45 -10.82
CA ARG A 315 -17.45 -3.23 -10.03
C ARG A 315 -18.13 -3.33 -8.65
N ILE A 316 -19.38 -3.79 -8.59
CA ILE A 316 -20.09 -4.09 -7.32
C ILE A 316 -19.41 -5.23 -6.53
N ALA A 317 -18.86 -6.24 -7.20
CA ALA A 317 -18.12 -7.34 -6.55
C ALA A 317 -16.79 -6.89 -5.93
N LEU A 318 -16.08 -5.92 -6.53
CA LEU A 318 -14.90 -5.27 -5.93
C LEU A 318 -15.27 -4.51 -4.66
N ILE A 319 -16.27 -3.61 -4.74
CA ILE A 319 -16.77 -2.83 -3.59
C ILE A 319 -17.17 -3.76 -2.44
N ARG A 320 -17.90 -4.83 -2.76
CA ARG A 320 -18.29 -5.86 -1.80
C ARG A 320 -17.10 -6.55 -1.15
N GLN A 321 -16.06 -6.93 -1.90
CA GLN A 321 -14.88 -7.59 -1.33
C GLN A 321 -14.14 -6.68 -0.33
N ILE A 322 -13.98 -5.38 -0.64
CA ILE A 322 -13.38 -4.40 0.27
C ILE A 322 -14.21 -4.29 1.56
N GLY A 323 -15.54 -4.16 1.42
CA GLY A 323 -16.46 -4.16 2.57
C GLY A 323 -16.43 -5.47 3.38
N GLU A 324 -16.31 -6.65 2.76
CA GLU A 324 -16.19 -7.92 3.48
C GLU A 324 -14.88 -8.01 4.30
N VAL A 325 -13.77 -7.42 3.81
CA VAL A 325 -12.51 -7.32 4.56
C VAL A 325 -12.63 -6.36 5.75
N LEU A 326 -13.15 -5.15 5.54
CA LEU A 326 -13.32 -4.17 6.62
C LEU A 326 -14.28 -4.69 7.70
N ARG A 327 -15.38 -5.34 7.30
CA ARG A 327 -16.27 -6.06 8.22
C ARG A 327 -15.51 -7.10 9.04
N TYR A 328 -14.61 -7.87 8.43
CA TYR A 328 -13.81 -8.88 9.13
C TYR A 328 -12.91 -8.26 10.20
N THR A 329 -12.32 -7.09 9.95
CA THR A 329 -11.44 -6.39 10.91
C THR A 329 -12.20 -5.61 11.96
N HIS A 330 -13.33 -4.97 11.62
CA HIS A 330 -14.25 -4.34 12.58
C HIS A 330 -14.80 -5.34 13.59
N ASN A 331 -15.19 -6.55 13.13
CA ASN A 331 -15.56 -7.67 14.02
C ASN A 331 -14.39 -8.24 14.86
N ARG A 332 -13.19 -7.64 14.77
CA ARG A 332 -12.00 -7.88 15.62
C ARG A 332 -11.48 -6.58 16.25
N HIS A 333 -12.32 -5.55 16.29
CA HIS A 333 -12.03 -4.22 16.82
C HIS A 333 -10.88 -3.48 16.12
N LEU A 334 -10.49 -3.84 14.90
CA LEU A 334 -9.50 -3.10 14.10
C LEU A 334 -10.17 -2.33 12.96
N ALA A 335 -10.10 -1.00 13.05
CA ALA A 335 -10.36 -0.10 11.92
C ALA A 335 -9.05 0.23 11.18
N HIS A 336 -9.15 0.53 9.88
CA HIS A 336 -8.04 0.89 9.00
C HIS A 336 -7.73 2.41 9.07
N ARG A 337 -8.76 3.25 9.13
CA ARG A 337 -8.76 4.73 9.29
C ARG A 337 -8.21 5.59 8.15
N ALA A 338 -7.44 5.04 7.20
CA ALA A 338 -6.91 5.80 6.05
C ALA A 338 -7.01 5.07 4.69
N LEU A 339 -8.20 4.53 4.37
CA LEU A 339 -8.39 3.72 3.17
C LEU A 339 -8.31 4.56 1.88
N ALA A 340 -7.48 4.14 0.94
CA ALA A 340 -7.22 4.80 -0.34
C ALA A 340 -6.83 3.75 -1.42
N PRO A 341 -6.81 4.09 -2.73
CA PRO A 341 -6.66 3.11 -3.82
C PRO A 341 -5.31 2.37 -3.80
N ASN A 342 -4.24 3.09 -3.50
CA ASN A 342 -2.88 2.54 -3.31
C ASN A 342 -2.79 1.46 -2.22
N ARG A 343 -3.69 1.49 -1.21
CA ARG A 343 -3.76 0.50 -0.12
C ARG A 343 -4.66 -0.69 -0.44
N VAL A 344 -5.43 -0.65 -1.53
CA VAL A 344 -6.21 -1.80 -2.01
C VAL A 344 -5.54 -2.37 -3.24
N TRP A 345 -4.90 -3.53 -3.11
CA TRP A 345 -4.25 -4.20 -4.23
C TRP A 345 -5.18 -5.22 -4.85
N VAL A 346 -5.18 -5.27 -6.18
CA VAL A 346 -6.07 -6.10 -7.00
C VAL A 346 -5.25 -7.04 -7.88
N ARG A 347 -5.67 -8.30 -7.98
CA ARG A 347 -5.16 -9.27 -8.95
C ARG A 347 -6.32 -9.97 -9.63
N GLU A 348 -6.26 -10.11 -10.95
CA GLU A 348 -7.20 -10.93 -11.71
C GLU A 348 -6.88 -12.43 -11.51
N GLU A 349 -7.90 -13.26 -11.28
CA GLU A 349 -7.77 -14.72 -11.25
C GLU A 349 -8.71 -15.32 -12.30
N ASP A 350 -8.16 -16.00 -13.32
CA ASP A 350 -8.85 -16.40 -14.58
C ASP A 350 -10.24 -17.04 -14.40
N SER A 351 -10.41 -17.83 -13.33
CA SER A 351 -11.65 -18.58 -13.02
C SER A 351 -12.55 -17.89 -11.99
N ARG A 352 -12.17 -16.71 -11.51
CA ARG A 352 -12.64 -16.11 -10.25
C ARG A 352 -12.78 -14.59 -10.26
N GLY A 353 -12.39 -13.93 -11.34
CA GLY A 353 -12.40 -12.48 -11.49
C GLY A 353 -11.42 -11.76 -10.57
N PRO A 354 -11.53 -10.42 -10.45
CA PRO A 354 -10.65 -9.62 -9.60
C PRO A 354 -10.76 -10.00 -8.11
N ARG A 355 -9.60 -10.21 -7.47
CA ARG A 355 -9.42 -10.45 -6.03
C ARG A 355 -8.67 -9.29 -5.40
N ILE A 356 -9.03 -8.93 -4.17
CA ILE A 356 -8.41 -7.79 -3.46
C ILE A 356 -7.66 -8.21 -2.18
N ARG A 357 -6.63 -7.43 -1.82
CA ARG A 357 -6.04 -7.37 -0.48
C ARG A 357 -5.93 -5.93 -0.01
N ILE A 358 -6.29 -5.65 1.24
CA ILE A 358 -6.07 -4.35 1.89
C ILE A 358 -4.75 -4.41 2.66
N ARG A 359 -3.91 -3.40 2.44
CA ARG A 359 -2.55 -3.25 2.98
C ARG A 359 -2.48 -2.11 4.02
N ASP A 360 -1.29 -1.81 4.52
CA ASP A 360 -0.92 -0.51 5.12
C ASP A 360 -1.67 -0.15 6.40
N TRP A 361 -1.86 -1.17 7.25
CA TRP A 361 -2.63 -1.12 8.50
C TRP A 361 -1.97 -0.30 9.61
N TYR A 362 -0.88 0.42 9.35
CA TYR A 362 -0.14 1.21 10.34
C TYR A 362 -0.96 2.37 10.90
N THR A 363 -1.85 2.98 10.10
CA THR A 363 -2.82 4.01 10.55
C THR A 363 -3.92 3.47 11.47
N GLY A 364 -4.10 2.14 11.51
CA GLY A 364 -5.22 1.50 12.17
C GLY A 364 -5.28 1.66 13.68
N GLN A 365 -6.49 1.50 14.24
CA GLN A 365 -6.77 1.59 15.68
C GLN A 365 -7.43 0.30 16.17
N ARG A 366 -7.06 -0.14 17.37
CA ARG A 366 -7.80 -1.16 18.11
C ARG A 366 -8.61 -0.57 19.25
N GLU A 367 -9.90 -0.86 19.27
CA GLU A 367 -10.80 -0.47 20.36
C GLU A 367 -10.47 -1.23 21.65
N ALA A 368 -10.84 -0.65 22.80
CA ALA A 368 -10.60 -1.19 24.12
C ALA A 368 -11.56 -2.34 24.46
N SER A 369 -11.25 -3.57 24.02
CA SER A 369 -11.96 -4.76 24.52
C SER A 369 -11.80 -4.86 26.05
N THR A 370 -12.88 -5.17 26.78
CA THR A 370 -12.95 -5.16 28.26
C THR A 370 -12.04 -6.18 28.98
N ARG A 371 -11.18 -6.92 28.26
CA ARG A 371 -10.17 -7.83 28.79
C ARG A 371 -8.72 -7.39 28.57
N THR A 372 -8.45 -6.38 27.74
CA THR A 372 -7.10 -6.04 27.29
C THR A 372 -6.87 -4.53 27.39
N LYS A 373 -5.90 -4.11 28.21
CA LYS A 373 -5.44 -2.71 28.20
C LYS A 373 -4.88 -2.36 26.82
N VAL A 374 -5.41 -1.32 26.19
CA VAL A 374 -4.88 -0.77 24.95
C VAL A 374 -3.46 -0.28 25.21
N THR A 375 -2.47 -0.86 24.49
CA THR A 375 -1.10 -0.33 24.49
C THR A 375 -1.02 0.91 23.62
N ALA A 376 -0.07 1.82 23.84
CA ALA A 376 0.07 3.04 23.02
C ALA A 376 0.14 2.74 21.51
N LEU A 377 0.85 1.67 21.12
CA LEU A 377 0.93 1.16 19.74
C LEU A 377 -0.40 0.67 19.15
N SER A 378 -1.46 0.56 19.96
CA SER A 378 -2.80 0.12 19.55
C SER A 378 -3.83 1.26 19.49
N ALA A 379 -3.53 2.42 20.08
CA ALA A 379 -4.49 3.48 20.40
C ALA A 379 -4.90 4.38 19.21
N GLY A 380 -4.74 3.92 17.97
CA GLY A 380 -4.85 4.78 16.78
C GLY A 380 -3.64 5.72 16.61
N LEU A 381 -3.66 6.53 15.56
CA LEU A 381 -2.90 7.79 15.51
C LEU A 381 -3.86 8.95 15.82
N THR A 382 -3.31 10.03 16.38
CA THR A 382 -4.03 11.30 16.55
C THR A 382 -4.08 12.05 15.21
N ASP A 383 -2.92 12.30 14.61
CA ASP A 383 -2.83 12.78 13.23
C ASP A 383 -2.78 11.59 12.25
N VAL A 384 -3.84 11.42 11.47
CA VAL A 384 -3.89 10.47 10.34
C VAL A 384 -3.30 11.09 9.07
N ARG A 385 -3.47 12.40 8.91
CA ARG A 385 -3.16 13.15 7.68
C ARG A 385 -1.65 13.33 7.50
N GLY A 386 -0.90 13.54 8.58
CA GLY A 386 0.57 13.58 8.57
C GLY A 386 1.27 12.21 8.46
N ALA A 387 0.50 11.12 8.42
CA ALA A 387 0.98 9.75 8.26
C ALA A 387 0.62 9.13 6.90
N VAL A 388 0.06 9.91 5.97
CA VAL A 388 -0.26 9.45 4.61
C VAL A 388 0.10 10.51 3.58
N ASP A 389 0.45 10.04 2.39
CA ASP A 389 0.84 10.87 1.25
C ASP A 389 -0.30 11.82 0.82
N GLN A 390 0.06 12.98 0.26
CA GLN A 390 -0.90 14.06 -0.02
C GLN A 390 -1.96 13.66 -1.06
N ASP A 391 -1.63 12.74 -1.96
CA ASP A 391 -2.52 12.20 -2.98
C ASP A 391 -3.67 11.36 -2.36
N ASP A 392 -3.50 10.85 -1.14
CA ASP A 392 -4.55 10.12 -0.41
C ASP A 392 -5.57 11.06 0.24
N TRP A 393 -5.23 12.34 0.44
CA TRP A 393 -6.07 13.27 1.21
C TRP A 393 -7.45 13.47 0.59
N ILE A 394 -7.62 13.24 -0.72
CA ILE A 394 -8.93 13.29 -1.40
C ILE A 394 -9.86 12.09 -1.07
N TYR A 395 -9.34 11.03 -0.46
CA TYR A 395 -10.11 9.86 0.01
C TYR A 395 -10.40 9.90 1.52
N LEU A 396 -9.83 10.86 2.26
CA LEU A 396 -10.03 11.01 3.70
C LEU A 396 -11.32 11.77 4.02
N ALA A 397 -11.98 11.37 5.11
CA ALA A 397 -13.13 12.08 5.64
C ALA A 397 -12.73 13.45 6.22
N ARG A 398 -13.68 14.39 6.25
CA ARG A 398 -13.47 15.78 6.69
C ARG A 398 -12.82 15.86 8.07
N GLU A 399 -13.26 15.05 9.01
CA GLU A 399 -12.75 15.02 10.39
C GLU A 399 -11.28 14.58 10.48
N ALA A 400 -10.84 13.63 9.64
CA ALA A 400 -9.43 13.22 9.56
C ALA A 400 -8.53 14.30 8.95
N LEU A 401 -9.06 15.10 8.02
CA LEU A 401 -8.32 16.18 7.36
C LEU A 401 -8.08 17.41 8.25
N HIS A 402 -8.94 17.64 9.25
CA HIS A 402 -8.89 18.79 10.16
C HIS A 402 -8.31 18.47 11.54
N GLY A 403 -8.17 17.18 11.90
CA GLY A 403 -7.58 16.75 13.18
C GLY A 403 -8.52 16.92 14.38
N ALA A 404 -9.57 16.09 14.45
CA ALA A 404 -10.42 16.01 15.64
C ALA A 404 -9.67 15.38 16.84
N GLU A 405 -10.02 15.82 18.06
CA GLU A 405 -9.39 15.35 19.32
C GLU A 405 -9.65 13.85 19.59
N GLU A 406 -10.86 13.37 19.24
CA GLU A 406 -11.17 11.95 19.08
C GLU A 406 -11.63 11.69 17.63
N LEU A 407 -11.01 10.73 16.95
CA LEU A 407 -11.33 10.37 15.56
C LEU A 407 -12.17 9.07 15.49
N PRO A 408 -13.40 9.10 14.94
CA PRO A 408 -14.32 7.98 15.00
C PRO A 408 -13.90 6.84 14.06
N SER A 409 -13.35 5.78 14.63
CA SER A 409 -12.64 4.71 13.90
C SER A 409 -13.47 4.04 12.79
N ILE A 410 -14.73 3.68 13.04
CA ILE A 410 -15.58 2.97 12.07
C ILE A 410 -16.15 3.92 10.99
N PRO A 411 -16.70 5.11 11.32
CA PRO A 411 -17.14 6.09 10.32
C PRO A 411 -16.07 6.57 9.34
N LEU A 412 -14.79 6.61 9.74
CA LEU A 412 -13.67 6.85 8.81
C LEU A 412 -13.55 5.75 7.74
N ASP A 413 -13.66 4.49 8.13
CA ASP A 413 -13.59 3.35 7.20
C ASP A 413 -14.83 3.28 6.30
N VAL A 414 -16.00 3.68 6.78
CA VAL A 414 -17.21 3.77 5.95
C VAL A 414 -17.08 4.87 4.90
N TYR A 415 -16.56 6.05 5.27
CA TYR A 415 -16.27 7.12 4.31
C TYR A 415 -15.26 6.66 3.25
N GLY A 416 -14.14 6.06 3.68
CA GLY A 416 -13.12 5.55 2.74
C GLY A 416 -13.66 4.46 1.82
N LEU A 417 -14.51 3.54 2.33
CA LEU A 417 -15.19 2.53 1.52
C LEU A 417 -16.15 3.18 0.50
N GLY A 418 -16.89 4.23 0.90
CA GLY A 418 -17.74 5.00 0.00
C GLY A 418 -16.97 5.78 -1.06
N ALA A 419 -15.84 6.40 -0.69
CA ALA A 419 -14.95 7.12 -1.62
C ALA A 419 -14.30 6.17 -2.64
N LEU A 420 -13.92 4.95 -2.22
CA LEU A 420 -13.51 3.91 -3.17
C LEU A 420 -14.69 3.36 -3.99
N ALA A 421 -15.90 3.28 -3.45
CA ALA A 421 -17.07 2.87 -4.20
C ALA A 421 -17.46 3.89 -5.29
N PHE A 422 -17.30 5.19 -5.04
CA PHE A 422 -17.38 6.23 -6.06
C PHE A 422 -16.38 5.95 -7.19
N LEU A 423 -15.08 5.85 -6.89
CA LEU A 423 -14.02 5.58 -7.85
C LEU A 423 -14.24 4.29 -8.65
N ILE A 424 -14.63 3.19 -8.01
CA ILE A 424 -14.86 1.90 -8.67
C ILE A 424 -16.08 1.95 -9.61
N LEU A 425 -17.06 2.81 -9.34
CA LEU A 425 -18.24 2.98 -10.19
C LEU A 425 -17.99 3.95 -11.36
N THR A 426 -17.44 5.14 -11.10
CA THR A 426 -17.26 6.19 -12.11
C THR A 426 -15.96 6.07 -12.91
N GLY A 427 -14.93 5.43 -12.34
CA GLY A 427 -13.55 5.48 -12.84
C GLY A 427 -12.76 6.73 -12.39
N GLU A 428 -13.43 7.73 -11.82
CA GLU A 428 -12.87 9.05 -11.47
C GLU A 428 -12.71 9.23 -9.95
N PRO A 429 -11.67 9.95 -9.48
CA PRO A 429 -11.47 10.20 -8.05
C PRO A 429 -12.57 11.13 -7.47
N PRO A 430 -12.80 11.10 -6.14
CA PRO A 430 -13.75 11.99 -5.46
C PRO A 430 -13.61 13.48 -5.78
N ALA A 431 -12.37 13.92 -6.02
CA ALA A 431 -12.01 15.29 -6.37
C ALA A 431 -10.65 15.33 -7.06
N THR A 432 -10.41 16.35 -7.90
CA THR A 432 -9.12 16.62 -8.54
C THR A 432 -8.09 17.23 -7.60
N THR A 433 -8.53 18.02 -6.61
CA THR A 433 -7.67 18.61 -5.58
C THR A 433 -8.36 18.62 -4.21
N LEU A 434 -7.61 18.85 -3.13
CA LEU A 434 -8.17 19.06 -1.79
C LEU A 434 -9.13 20.26 -1.74
N ALA A 435 -8.88 21.31 -2.53
CA ALA A 435 -9.75 22.49 -2.58
C ALA A 435 -11.10 22.15 -3.23
N ASP A 436 -11.10 21.34 -4.29
CA ASP A 436 -12.33 20.85 -4.93
C ASP A 436 -13.13 19.95 -3.97
N LEU A 437 -12.45 19.12 -3.18
CA LEU A 437 -13.11 18.30 -2.16
C LEU A 437 -13.72 19.18 -1.04
N GLN A 438 -13.01 20.20 -0.58
CA GLN A 438 -13.53 21.16 0.41
C GLN A 438 -14.71 21.98 -0.13
N ALA A 439 -14.74 22.26 -1.43
CA ALA A 439 -15.91 22.87 -2.08
C ALA A 439 -17.11 21.89 -2.11
N ARG A 440 -16.90 20.62 -2.48
CA ARG A 440 -17.94 19.57 -2.41
C ARG A 440 -18.48 19.43 -0.99
N PHE A 441 -17.62 19.40 0.03
CA PHE A 441 -17.97 19.38 1.48
C PHE A 441 -18.87 20.53 1.95
N THR A 442 -19.06 21.56 1.14
CA THR A 442 -19.87 22.75 1.44
C THR A 442 -21.11 22.87 0.54
N ARG A 443 -21.17 22.11 -0.57
CA ARG A 443 -22.22 22.21 -1.61
C ARG A 443 -23.11 20.97 -1.68
N ASP A 444 -22.52 19.80 -1.52
CA ASP A 444 -23.16 18.49 -1.74
C ASP A 444 -23.41 17.79 -0.39
N ASP A 445 -24.19 16.71 -0.40
CA ASP A 445 -24.47 15.88 0.79
C ASP A 445 -23.87 14.48 0.61
N GLY A 446 -22.54 14.41 0.59
CA GLY A 446 -21.78 13.22 0.17
C GLY A 446 -21.46 13.19 -1.32
N LEU A 447 -20.84 12.10 -1.78
CA LEU A 447 -20.46 11.87 -3.16
C LEU A 447 -21.58 11.15 -3.92
N ASP A 448 -22.05 11.74 -5.02
CA ASP A 448 -23.04 11.14 -5.90
C ASP A 448 -22.40 10.68 -7.23
N PRO A 449 -22.24 9.36 -7.46
CA PRO A 449 -21.62 8.86 -8.68
C PRO A 449 -22.53 9.00 -9.92
N SER A 450 -23.86 9.14 -9.75
CA SER A 450 -24.78 9.35 -10.89
C SER A 450 -24.54 10.69 -11.59
N SER A 451 -23.94 11.67 -10.88
CA SER A 451 -23.53 12.96 -11.43
C SER A 451 -22.40 12.89 -12.48
N LEU A 452 -21.66 11.78 -12.54
CA LEU A 452 -20.64 11.50 -13.56
C LEU A 452 -21.04 10.38 -14.52
N THR A 453 -21.82 9.40 -14.05
CA THR A 453 -22.24 8.22 -14.83
C THR A 453 -23.73 7.98 -14.61
N PRO A 454 -24.61 8.65 -15.38
CA PRO A 454 -26.07 8.58 -15.21
C PRO A 454 -26.69 7.18 -15.41
N GLU A 455 -25.92 6.23 -15.95
CA GLU A 455 -26.28 4.82 -16.09
C GLU A 455 -26.25 4.04 -14.75
N ILE A 456 -25.65 4.62 -13.70
CA ILE A 456 -25.65 4.02 -12.35
C ILE A 456 -27.04 4.16 -11.74
N PRO A 457 -27.72 3.06 -11.36
CA PRO A 457 -29.05 3.14 -10.76
C PRO A 457 -29.04 3.89 -9.42
N ASP A 458 -30.02 4.75 -9.20
CA ASP A 458 -30.21 5.58 -8.00
C ASP A 458 -29.93 4.82 -6.70
N GLN A 459 -30.39 3.56 -6.61
CA GLN A 459 -30.30 2.75 -5.40
C GLN A 459 -28.86 2.39 -5.03
N TYR A 460 -27.93 2.39 -5.98
CA TYR A 460 -26.49 2.26 -5.72
C TYR A 460 -25.81 3.61 -5.45
N ALA A 461 -26.19 4.66 -6.17
CA ALA A 461 -25.72 6.02 -5.89
C ALA A 461 -26.06 6.46 -4.45
N ASP A 462 -27.24 6.10 -3.98
CA ASP A 462 -27.73 6.23 -2.61
C ASP A 462 -26.81 5.62 -1.54
N VAL A 463 -26.24 4.44 -1.82
CA VAL A 463 -25.32 3.75 -0.90
C VAL A 463 -24.00 4.52 -0.81
N VAL A 464 -23.47 4.99 -1.94
CA VAL A 464 -22.25 5.80 -1.98
C VAL A 464 -22.45 7.13 -1.26
N ARG A 465 -23.58 7.81 -1.52
CA ARG A 465 -23.91 9.11 -0.93
C ARG A 465 -24.02 9.03 0.60
N ARG A 466 -24.82 8.09 1.13
CA ARG A 466 -24.92 7.88 2.60
C ARG A 466 -23.63 7.39 3.24
N ALA A 467 -22.81 6.60 2.53
CA ALA A 467 -21.50 6.19 3.04
C ALA A 467 -20.50 7.35 3.13
N THR A 468 -20.69 8.40 2.33
CA THR A 468 -19.75 9.54 2.21
C THR A 468 -20.31 10.85 2.76
N ALA A 469 -21.46 10.82 3.45
CA ALA A 469 -22.08 11.99 4.07
C ALA A 469 -21.07 12.77 4.93
N PHE A 470 -21.05 14.10 4.74
CA PHE A 470 -20.02 14.97 5.30
C PHE A 470 -20.25 15.29 6.78
N ALA A 471 -21.51 15.19 7.24
CA ALA A 471 -21.83 15.08 8.65
C ALA A 471 -21.68 13.61 9.08
N GLU A 472 -20.74 13.34 9.99
CA GLU A 472 -20.50 11.98 10.50
C GLU A 472 -21.75 11.31 11.13
N PRO A 473 -22.63 12.01 11.88
CA PRO A 473 -23.85 11.42 12.43
C PRO A 473 -24.92 11.03 11.39
N GLU A 474 -24.80 11.53 10.16
CA GLU A 474 -25.74 11.25 9.05
C GLU A 474 -25.19 10.16 8.10
N ARG A 475 -23.94 9.74 8.32
CA ARG A 475 -23.24 8.70 7.56
C ARG A 475 -23.75 7.30 7.91
N THR A 476 -23.71 6.38 6.96
CA THR A 476 -23.99 4.95 7.18
C THR A 476 -23.18 4.41 8.38
N ALA A 477 -23.85 3.95 9.44
CA ALA A 477 -23.23 3.82 10.77
C ALA A 477 -22.21 2.66 10.93
N SER A 478 -22.14 1.74 9.96
CA SER A 478 -21.18 0.63 9.98
C SER A 478 -21.00 -0.02 8.61
N VAL A 479 -19.91 -0.77 8.43
CA VAL A 479 -19.68 -1.55 7.20
C VAL A 479 -20.67 -2.71 7.04
N ASP A 480 -21.19 -3.28 8.14
CA ASP A 480 -22.29 -4.26 8.06
C ASP A 480 -23.59 -3.62 7.57
N GLN A 481 -23.87 -2.36 7.94
CA GLN A 481 -24.98 -1.58 7.37
C GLN A 481 -24.74 -1.28 5.89
N PHE A 482 -23.54 -0.80 5.51
CA PHE A 482 -23.18 -0.55 4.11
C PHE A 482 -23.41 -1.78 3.21
N LEU A 483 -22.96 -2.97 3.64
CA LEU A 483 -23.18 -4.21 2.92
C LEU A 483 -24.66 -4.61 2.86
N THR A 484 -25.44 -4.29 3.89
CA THR A 484 -26.90 -4.54 3.93
C THR A 484 -27.66 -3.61 2.97
N GLU A 485 -27.23 -2.35 2.85
CA GLU A 485 -27.78 -1.40 1.87
C GLU A 485 -27.37 -1.76 0.44
N LEU A 486 -26.13 -2.18 0.22
CA LEU A 486 -25.65 -2.71 -1.07
C LEU A 486 -26.45 -3.97 -1.51
N ASP A 487 -26.80 -4.83 -0.56
CA ASP A 487 -27.71 -5.96 -0.78
C ASP A 487 -29.16 -5.53 -1.07
N ALA A 488 -29.60 -4.38 -0.55
CA ALA A 488 -30.92 -3.83 -0.84
C ALA A 488 -30.98 -3.22 -2.25
N ALA A 489 -29.95 -2.45 -2.65
CA ALA A 489 -29.79 -1.92 -4.00
C ALA A 489 -29.80 -3.06 -5.05
N ALA A 490 -29.01 -4.11 -4.81
CA ALA A 490 -28.95 -5.29 -5.67
C ALA A 490 -30.28 -6.06 -5.78
N ARG A 491 -31.18 -5.96 -4.79
CA ARG A 491 -32.55 -6.51 -4.87
C ARG A 491 -33.52 -5.58 -5.58
N ALA A 492 -33.37 -4.26 -5.45
CA ALA A 492 -34.26 -3.27 -6.06
C ALA A 492 -34.03 -3.11 -7.58
N VAL A 493 -32.77 -3.23 -8.03
CA VAL A 493 -32.40 -3.11 -9.46
C VAL A 493 -32.70 -4.39 -10.25
N ARG A 494 -32.81 -5.55 -9.59
CA ARG A 494 -33.16 -6.81 -10.25
C ARG A 494 -34.66 -6.85 -10.55
N PRO A 495 -35.09 -7.13 -11.80
CA PRO A 495 -36.50 -7.37 -12.10
C PRO A 495 -37.08 -8.51 -11.26
N ALA A 496 -38.35 -8.39 -10.89
CA ALA A 496 -39.07 -9.40 -10.11
C ALA A 496 -39.27 -10.74 -10.85
N GLU A 497 -39.01 -10.77 -12.16
CA GLU A 497 -39.23 -11.92 -13.05
C GLU A 497 -37.91 -12.35 -13.73
N ARG A 498 -37.13 -13.17 -13.02
CA ARG A 498 -36.17 -14.11 -13.62
C ARG A 498 -36.22 -15.42 -12.86
N ASP A 499 -36.41 -16.53 -13.57
CA ASP A 499 -36.24 -17.87 -12.99
C ASP A 499 -34.82 -17.98 -12.38
N PRO A 500 -34.70 -18.53 -11.16
CA PRO A 500 -33.44 -18.54 -10.45
C PRO A 500 -32.44 -19.48 -11.12
N GLN A 501 -31.31 -18.92 -11.58
CA GLN A 501 -30.31 -19.71 -12.29
C GLN A 501 -29.61 -20.72 -11.35
N PRO A 502 -29.43 -21.98 -11.80
CA PRO A 502 -28.72 -22.99 -11.03
C PRO A 502 -27.21 -22.71 -11.07
N VAL A 503 -26.58 -22.64 -9.89
CA VAL A 503 -25.14 -22.37 -9.77
C VAL A 503 -24.36 -23.66 -9.55
N ALA A 504 -23.33 -23.88 -10.35
CA ALA A 504 -22.55 -25.13 -10.38
C ALA A 504 -21.68 -25.37 -9.13
N ASP A 505 -20.99 -24.34 -8.61
CA ASP A 505 -20.30 -24.41 -7.31
C ASP A 505 -21.13 -23.70 -6.21
N PRO A 506 -21.62 -24.42 -5.19
CA PRO A 506 -22.27 -23.83 -4.01
C PRO A 506 -21.45 -22.76 -3.28
N LEU A 507 -20.13 -22.63 -3.49
CA LEU A 507 -19.29 -21.61 -2.87
C LEU A 507 -19.50 -20.20 -3.46
N ASP A 508 -19.84 -20.12 -4.75
CA ASP A 508 -19.94 -18.88 -5.52
C ASP A 508 -21.40 -18.40 -5.70
N ALA A 509 -22.36 -19.19 -5.22
CA ALA A 509 -23.77 -18.83 -5.15
C ALA A 509 -24.01 -17.50 -4.40
N GLN A 510 -24.88 -16.68 -4.98
CA GLN A 510 -25.30 -15.36 -4.50
C GLN A 510 -26.74 -15.42 -3.95
N SER A 511 -27.21 -14.35 -3.32
CA SER A 511 -28.65 -14.23 -3.04
C SER A 511 -29.45 -14.21 -4.36
N GLY A 512 -30.48 -15.04 -4.44
CA GLY A 512 -31.26 -15.32 -5.66
C GLY A 512 -30.75 -16.49 -6.52
N SER A 513 -29.60 -17.09 -6.19
CA SER A 513 -29.15 -18.34 -6.83
C SER A 513 -29.91 -19.56 -6.32
N VAL A 514 -30.11 -20.57 -7.17
CA VAL A 514 -30.54 -21.91 -6.74
C VAL A 514 -29.36 -22.86 -6.68
N ILE A 515 -29.27 -23.62 -5.58
CA ILE A 515 -28.28 -24.68 -5.39
C ILE A 515 -28.95 -26.05 -5.55
N ALA A 516 -28.40 -26.89 -6.44
CA ALA A 516 -28.84 -28.27 -6.68
C ALA A 516 -30.37 -28.42 -6.84
N ASP A 517 -30.93 -27.51 -7.63
CA ASP A 517 -32.31 -27.42 -8.13
C ASP A 517 -33.42 -27.41 -7.07
N ARG A 518 -33.05 -27.13 -5.80
CA ARG A 518 -33.95 -27.33 -4.63
C ARG A 518 -33.77 -26.35 -3.47
N PHE A 519 -32.77 -25.46 -3.52
CA PHE A 519 -32.47 -24.54 -2.43
C PHE A 519 -32.26 -23.12 -2.94
N ASP A 520 -33.25 -22.26 -2.71
CA ASP A 520 -33.13 -20.82 -2.92
C ASP A 520 -32.16 -20.23 -1.90
N VAL A 521 -31.13 -19.53 -2.37
CA VAL A 521 -30.22 -18.79 -1.50
C VAL A 521 -30.85 -17.43 -1.17
N LEU A 522 -31.43 -17.31 0.02
CA LEU A 522 -31.95 -16.02 0.51
C LEU A 522 -30.82 -15.11 1.00
N GLU A 523 -29.88 -15.68 1.75
CA GLU A 523 -28.86 -14.94 2.50
C GLU A 523 -27.58 -15.78 2.66
N ARG A 524 -26.42 -15.17 2.37
CA ARG A 524 -25.08 -15.76 2.49
C ARG A 524 -24.49 -15.42 3.86
N ARG A 525 -24.40 -16.40 4.78
CA ARG A 525 -23.72 -16.20 6.07
C ARG A 525 -22.26 -16.66 6.02
N GLY A 526 -21.42 -15.99 6.80
CA GLY A 526 -19.96 -16.04 6.71
C GLY A 526 -19.32 -17.43 6.81
N ARG A 527 -18.06 -17.53 6.34
CA ARG A 527 -17.30 -18.79 6.29
C ARG A 527 -16.97 -19.29 7.70
N ALA A 528 -17.47 -20.46 8.08
CA ALA A 528 -17.18 -21.05 9.38
C ALA A 528 -15.75 -21.60 9.47
N ARG A 529 -15.23 -21.71 10.69
CA ARG A 529 -13.84 -22.06 11.06
C ARG A 529 -13.34 -23.47 10.64
N ARG A 530 -14.09 -24.17 9.78
CA ARG A 530 -13.75 -25.46 9.15
C ARG A 530 -14.12 -25.49 7.65
N GLY A 531 -14.01 -24.34 6.97
CA GLY A 531 -14.13 -24.21 5.51
C GLY A 531 -15.54 -24.19 4.93
N ARG A 532 -16.57 -24.63 5.66
CA ARG A 532 -17.98 -24.66 5.21
C ARG A 532 -18.63 -23.27 5.37
N ARG A 533 -19.35 -22.80 4.34
CA ARG A 533 -20.27 -21.63 4.43
C ARG A 533 -21.64 -22.09 4.96
N CYS A 534 -22.40 -21.16 5.55
CA CYS A 534 -23.77 -21.40 6.01
C CYS A 534 -24.74 -20.53 5.23
N TRP A 535 -25.91 -21.07 4.88
CA TRP A 535 -26.90 -20.42 4.03
C TRP A 535 -28.27 -20.43 4.71
N ARG A 536 -29.07 -19.39 4.47
CA ARG A 536 -30.51 -19.40 4.81
C ARG A 536 -31.29 -19.71 3.53
N SER A 537 -32.04 -20.82 3.55
CA SER A 537 -32.87 -21.28 2.44
C SER A 537 -34.28 -21.63 2.90
N THR A 538 -35.23 -21.53 1.99
CA THR A 538 -36.60 -22.05 2.15
C THR A 538 -36.70 -23.44 1.50
N THR A 539 -37.78 -24.18 1.78
CA THR A 539 -38.10 -25.40 1.03
C THR A 539 -39.54 -25.31 0.57
N THR A 540 -39.74 -24.92 -0.68
CA THR A 540 -41.05 -24.84 -1.32
C THR A 540 -41.53 -26.26 -1.64
N VAL A 541 -42.42 -26.81 -0.80
CA VAL A 541 -42.98 -28.14 -1.00
C VAL A 541 -44.16 -28.06 -1.97
N THR A 542 -43.86 -28.07 -3.27
CA THR A 542 -44.88 -28.09 -4.33
C THR A 542 -45.57 -29.46 -4.37
N THR A 543 -46.67 -29.62 -3.64
CA THR A 543 -47.47 -30.87 -3.65
C THR A 543 -48.07 -31.12 -5.04
N PRO A 544 -47.75 -32.22 -5.74
CA PRO A 544 -48.38 -32.54 -7.01
C PRO A 544 -49.84 -32.96 -6.80
N VAL A 545 -50.75 -32.41 -7.61
CA VAL A 545 -52.14 -32.87 -7.66
C VAL A 545 -52.17 -34.32 -8.16
N ARG A 546 -52.95 -35.19 -7.50
CA ARG A 546 -53.13 -36.59 -7.91
C ARG A 546 -53.76 -36.67 -9.30
N SER A 547 -53.03 -37.25 -10.26
CA SER A 547 -53.62 -38.02 -11.36
C SER A 547 -53.28 -39.50 -11.16
N SER A 548 -54.15 -40.40 -11.61
CA SER A 548 -54.08 -41.83 -11.29
C SER A 548 -53.72 -42.70 -12.48
N SER A 549 -52.59 -43.40 -12.40
CA SER A 549 -52.33 -44.60 -13.20
C SER A 549 -51.61 -45.66 -12.36
N ARG A 550 -51.96 -46.94 -12.58
CA ARG A 550 -51.31 -48.09 -11.94
C ARG A 550 -50.24 -48.65 -12.88
N TRP A 551 -49.00 -48.74 -12.41
CA TRP A 551 -48.06 -49.78 -12.85
C TRP A 551 -47.34 -50.36 -11.62
N ARG A 552 -46.87 -51.61 -11.72
CA ARG A 552 -46.31 -52.42 -10.64
C ARG A 552 -45.15 -53.27 -11.19
N ALA A 553 -44.23 -53.64 -10.30
CA ALA A 553 -43.08 -54.54 -10.53
C ALA A 553 -41.89 -53.85 -11.24
N THR A 554 -40.61 -54.19 -10.98
CA THR A 554 -40.02 -55.05 -9.93
C THR A 554 -38.54 -54.68 -9.74
N THR A 555 -37.97 -54.90 -8.55
CA THR A 555 -36.53 -54.72 -8.27
C THR A 555 -35.84 -56.03 -7.90
N PRO A 556 -34.74 -56.39 -8.58
CA PRO A 556 -33.63 -57.17 -8.03
C PRO A 556 -32.51 -56.25 -7.47
N PRO A 557 -31.53 -56.76 -6.70
CA PRO A 557 -30.77 -55.96 -5.74
C PRO A 557 -29.24 -55.90 -5.96
N GLY A 558 -28.55 -55.01 -5.22
CA GLY A 558 -27.14 -55.16 -4.89
C GLY A 558 -26.41 -53.85 -4.54
N ASN A 559 -25.94 -53.73 -3.29
CA ASN A 559 -24.86 -52.87 -2.75
C ASN A 559 -24.79 -51.38 -3.19
N GLY A 560 -24.68 -50.36 -2.33
CA GLY A 560 -24.12 -50.29 -0.97
C GLY A 560 -23.01 -49.21 -0.98
N SER A 561 -22.93 -48.22 -0.10
CA SER A 561 -23.60 -47.97 1.19
C SER A 561 -24.10 -46.52 1.31
N ARG A 562 -24.88 -46.20 2.36
CA ARG A 562 -25.41 -44.84 2.63
C ARG A 562 -25.02 -44.37 4.03
N SER A 563 -24.25 -43.29 4.11
CA SER A 563 -24.13 -42.48 5.33
C SER A 563 -25.17 -41.35 5.30
N ARG A 564 -25.97 -41.23 6.37
CA ARG A 564 -26.94 -40.15 6.58
C ARG A 564 -26.49 -39.26 7.75
N PRO A 565 -26.58 -37.94 7.62
CA PRO A 565 -26.88 -37.05 8.73
C PRO A 565 -28.37 -36.67 8.69
N ARG A 566 -29.11 -36.95 9.75
CA ARG A 566 -30.34 -36.22 10.07
C ARG A 566 -29.98 -35.11 11.05
N CYS A 567 -30.45 -33.90 10.79
CA CYS A 567 -31.13 -33.06 11.79
C CYS A 567 -31.74 -31.83 11.10
N TRP A 568 -33.03 -31.61 11.31
CA TRP A 568 -33.72 -30.34 11.09
C TRP A 568 -34.08 -29.77 12.47
N SER A 569 -34.02 -28.46 12.64
CA SER A 569 -34.43 -27.78 13.87
C SER A 569 -35.35 -26.61 13.54
N SER A 570 -36.66 -26.88 13.53
CA SER A 570 -37.70 -25.85 13.48
C SER A 570 -37.98 -25.33 14.89
N SER A 571 -37.58 -24.08 15.18
CA SER A 571 -37.81 -23.45 16.48
C SER A 571 -39.18 -22.76 16.54
N THR A 572 -40.19 -23.45 17.09
CA THR A 572 -41.49 -22.85 17.41
C THR A 572 -41.47 -22.18 18.78
N THR A 573 -41.99 -20.96 18.87
CA THR A 573 -41.91 -20.11 20.08
C THR A 573 -42.73 -20.65 21.25
N ARG A 574 -42.07 -21.02 22.36
CA ARG A 574 -42.62 -21.02 23.72
C ARG A 574 -41.50 -20.69 24.71
N GLY A 575 -41.72 -19.71 25.58
CA GLY A 575 -40.87 -19.47 26.75
C GLY A 575 -41.51 -20.03 28.02
N TRP A 576 -40.75 -20.11 29.12
CA TRP A 576 -41.24 -20.16 30.50
C TRP A 576 -40.08 -19.84 31.47
N CYS A 577 -40.40 -19.42 32.70
CA CYS A 577 -39.41 -19.00 33.71
C CYS A 577 -38.91 -20.17 34.57
N GLY A 578 -37.74 -20.04 35.19
CA GLY A 578 -37.21 -20.98 36.18
C GLY A 578 -35.88 -20.50 36.78
N SER A 579 -35.74 -20.57 38.11
CA SER A 579 -34.68 -19.86 38.86
C SER A 579 -33.65 -20.79 39.51
N SER A 580 -32.43 -20.26 39.68
CA SER A 580 -31.51 -20.46 40.83
C SER A 580 -31.08 -21.88 41.29
N VAL A 581 -29.77 -22.07 41.47
CA VAL A 581 -29.08 -22.21 42.78
C VAL A 581 -27.56 -22.44 42.55
N ALA A 582 -26.71 -22.19 43.54
CA ALA A 582 -25.24 -22.17 43.46
C ALA A 582 -24.55 -23.28 44.30
N ARG A 583 -23.19 -23.20 44.41
CA ARG A 583 -22.22 -23.98 45.23
C ARG A 583 -21.48 -25.13 44.52
N SER A 584 -20.26 -25.55 44.93
CA SER A 584 -19.12 -24.85 45.59
C SER A 584 -17.89 -25.78 45.76
N GLY A 585 -16.68 -25.31 45.42
CA GLY A 585 -15.39 -25.89 45.87
C GLY A 585 -15.02 -27.30 45.33
N SER A 586 -13.84 -27.88 45.66
CA SER A 586 -12.56 -27.27 46.10
C SER A 586 -11.43 -28.31 46.14
N THR A 587 -10.18 -27.87 45.88
CA THR A 587 -8.88 -28.46 46.32
C THR A 587 -8.54 -29.94 46.04
N GLY A 588 -7.39 -30.16 45.38
CA GLY A 588 -6.63 -31.41 45.38
C GLY A 588 -5.23 -31.20 44.76
N ALA A 589 -4.15 -31.72 45.37
CA ALA A 589 -2.77 -31.42 44.95
C ALA A 589 -1.75 -32.50 45.29
N ARG A 590 -0.58 -32.46 44.61
CA ARG A 590 0.57 -33.40 44.69
C ARG A 590 0.26 -34.76 43.99
N ARG A 591 1.24 -35.57 43.55
CA ARG A 591 2.68 -35.65 43.92
C ARG A 591 3.55 -36.07 42.71
N CYS A 592 4.87 -35.97 42.83
CA CYS A 592 5.84 -36.16 41.75
C CYS A 592 6.26 -37.62 41.52
N SER A 593 6.73 -37.95 40.31
CA SER A 593 7.84 -38.88 40.08
C SER A 593 8.48 -38.70 38.69
N SER A 594 9.78 -38.95 38.61
CA SER A 594 10.57 -39.01 37.36
C SER A 594 11.73 -40.00 37.55
N PRO A 595 12.26 -40.57 36.46
CA PRO A 595 13.64 -41.05 36.49
C PRO A 595 14.45 -40.68 35.23
N THR A 596 15.76 -40.54 35.39
CA THR A 596 16.75 -40.50 34.31
C THR A 596 18.09 -41.03 34.83
N PRO A 597 18.78 -41.89 34.08
CA PRO A 597 20.22 -41.70 33.82
C PRO A 597 20.59 -42.12 32.37
N ALA A 598 21.80 -41.96 31.81
CA ALA A 598 23.10 -41.58 32.41
C ALA A 598 24.05 -40.86 31.42
N ARG A 599 24.83 -39.90 31.95
CA ARG A 599 26.27 -39.59 31.74
C ARG A 599 27.00 -40.04 30.44
N ARG A 600 27.79 -39.10 29.89
CA ARG A 600 29.29 -39.16 29.88
C ARG A 600 29.90 -37.73 29.89
N ARG A 601 31.22 -37.60 30.09
CA ARG A 601 31.92 -36.36 30.53
C ARG A 601 33.40 -36.40 30.13
N TRP A 602 33.98 -35.29 29.64
CA TRP A 602 35.44 -35.08 29.52
C TRP A 602 35.83 -33.59 29.65
N GLN A 603 37.01 -33.35 30.22
CA GLN A 603 37.69 -32.06 30.52
C GLN A 603 39.04 -32.42 31.22
N PRO A 604 39.99 -31.49 31.49
CA PRO A 604 40.19 -30.11 31.03
C PRO A 604 41.64 -29.83 30.53
N GLY A 605 42.03 -28.56 30.35
CA GLY A 605 43.45 -28.15 30.19
C GLY A 605 43.69 -26.63 30.35
N SER A 606 44.66 -26.24 31.18
CA SER A 606 45.14 -24.85 31.42
C SER A 606 46.42 -24.91 32.30
N PRO A 607 47.38 -23.95 32.22
CA PRO A 607 47.59 -23.07 33.39
C PRO A 607 48.29 -21.69 33.17
N GLN A 608 47.90 -20.67 33.96
CA GLN A 608 48.74 -19.57 34.51
C GLN A 608 49.38 -18.56 33.50
N ARG A 609 49.83 -17.32 33.80
CA ARG A 609 49.95 -16.37 34.95
C ARG A 609 50.07 -14.94 34.32
N ALA A 610 49.97 -13.76 34.93
CA ALA A 610 49.60 -13.17 36.24
C ALA A 610 49.08 -11.72 35.95
N GLY A 611 48.89 -10.72 36.84
CA GLY A 611 49.04 -10.57 38.30
C GLY A 611 48.35 -9.27 38.80
N ARG A 612 48.32 -9.02 40.11
CA ARG A 612 47.64 -7.89 40.81
C ARG A 612 48.45 -7.45 42.05
N PRO A 613 48.21 -6.26 42.66
CA PRO A 613 47.14 -6.00 43.66
C PRO A 613 46.46 -4.63 43.35
N SER A 614 45.89 -3.74 44.18
CA SER A 614 45.36 -3.56 45.57
C SER A 614 44.59 -2.20 45.54
N SER A 615 43.66 -1.78 46.39
CA SER A 615 42.71 -2.32 47.41
C SER A 615 41.65 -1.20 47.61
N SER A 616 40.75 -1.04 48.59
CA SER A 616 40.32 -1.72 49.84
C SER A 616 38.88 -1.21 50.13
N SER A 617 37.85 -1.99 50.46
CA SER A 617 37.56 -2.76 51.70
C SER A 617 36.61 -2.04 52.68
N LYS A 618 35.59 -2.77 53.19
CA LYS A 618 34.49 -2.36 54.13
C LYS A 618 33.41 -1.48 53.47
N ALA A 619 32.09 -1.75 53.46
CA ALA A 619 31.16 -2.67 54.15
C ALA A 619 30.64 -2.25 55.55
N THR A 620 29.30 -2.06 55.65
CA THR A 620 28.35 -2.53 56.70
C THR A 620 26.92 -2.11 56.26
N ALA A 621 25.85 -2.74 56.78
CA ALA A 621 24.44 -2.46 56.48
C ALA A 621 23.65 -2.14 57.77
N VAL A 622 22.35 -1.75 57.68
CA VAL A 622 21.20 -2.14 58.57
C VAL A 622 19.98 -1.18 58.51
N THR A 623 18.78 -1.77 58.35
CA THR A 623 17.35 -1.36 58.59
C THR A 623 16.77 0.05 58.33
N CYS A 624 15.64 0.02 57.60
CA CYS A 624 14.31 0.66 57.82
C CYS A 624 14.09 1.73 58.92
N SER A 625 13.28 2.74 58.58
CA SER A 625 11.93 2.96 59.17
C SER A 625 11.06 3.96 58.37
N ARG A 626 9.75 3.98 58.63
CA ARG A 626 8.77 4.96 58.08
C ARG A 626 8.50 6.09 59.09
N LEU A 627 8.00 7.25 58.63
CA LEU A 627 6.73 7.87 59.10
C LEU A 627 6.43 9.23 58.40
N TRP A 628 5.15 9.63 58.40
CA TRP A 628 4.64 10.99 58.18
C TRP A 628 4.22 11.59 59.55
N PRO A 629 4.11 12.93 59.68
CA PRO A 629 2.77 13.52 59.83
C PRO A 629 2.60 14.89 59.12
N THR A 630 1.56 15.66 59.47
CA THR A 630 0.90 16.68 58.61
C THR A 630 0.75 18.09 59.22
N SER A 631 0.40 19.07 58.37
CA SER A 631 -0.45 20.27 58.66
C SER A 631 0.16 21.41 59.54
N THR A 632 -0.31 22.69 59.56
CA THR A 632 -1.58 23.30 59.07
C THR A 632 -1.51 24.84 58.84
N SER A 633 -2.23 25.37 57.83
CA SER A 633 -2.88 26.73 57.79
C SER A 633 -2.00 28.01 57.75
N ARG A 634 -2.41 29.24 57.35
CA ARG A 634 -3.66 29.88 56.79
C ARG A 634 -3.25 30.74 55.55
N GLY A 635 -4.06 31.03 54.53
CA GLY A 635 -5.17 32.03 54.45
C GLY A 635 -4.66 33.44 54.01
N SER A 636 -5.31 34.24 53.14
CA SER A 636 -6.59 34.10 52.41
C SER A 636 -6.80 35.17 51.29
N SER A 637 -7.58 34.82 50.25
CA SER A 637 -8.51 35.66 49.42
C SER A 637 -8.05 36.89 48.60
N THR A 638 -8.32 36.84 47.28
CA THR A 638 -8.69 37.87 46.25
C THR A 638 -7.91 37.70 44.94
N ALA A 639 -8.37 38.06 43.73
CA ALA A 639 -9.71 38.20 43.13
C ALA A 639 -9.57 38.17 41.58
N THR A 640 -10.70 38.02 40.87
CA THR A 640 -10.87 38.00 39.39
C THR A 640 -9.98 38.91 38.53
N SER A 641 -9.48 38.38 37.39
CA SER A 641 -9.35 39.12 36.12
C SER A 641 -9.31 38.17 34.91
N SER A 642 -9.81 38.63 33.75
CA SER A 642 -9.88 37.88 32.48
C SER A 642 -8.84 38.39 31.47
N PRO A 643 -8.31 37.54 30.56
CA PRO A 643 -7.47 38.00 29.45
C PRO A 643 -8.29 38.76 28.37
N PRO A 644 -7.71 39.75 27.68
CA PRO A 644 -8.45 40.70 26.84
C PRO A 644 -8.58 40.30 25.36
N THR A 645 -9.64 40.80 24.71
CA THR A 645 -9.91 40.67 23.26
C THR A 645 -9.72 41.99 22.51
N TRP A 646 -8.67 42.08 21.68
CA TRP A 646 -8.49 43.16 20.68
C TRP A 646 -8.02 42.53 19.36
N ARG A 647 -8.90 42.41 18.35
CA ARG A 647 -9.38 43.43 17.39
C ARG A 647 -8.46 43.60 16.18
N SER A 648 -8.96 43.13 15.04
CA SER A 648 -8.40 43.32 13.71
C SER A 648 -8.49 44.77 13.20
N ARG A 649 -7.67 45.11 12.20
CA ARG A 649 -7.85 46.26 11.30
C ARG A 649 -7.66 45.82 9.84
N PRO A 650 -8.35 46.44 8.87
CA PRO A 650 -8.35 46.00 7.48
C PRO A 650 -7.26 46.66 6.63
N THR A 651 -6.77 45.94 5.62
CA THR A 651 -6.07 46.48 4.45
C THR A 651 -7.05 46.70 3.28
N ARG A 652 -6.74 47.63 2.37
CA ARG A 652 -7.67 48.10 1.33
C ARG A 652 -7.45 47.41 -0.03
N HIS A 653 -8.54 47.16 -0.74
CA HIS A 653 -8.54 47.03 -2.20
C HIS A 653 -8.26 48.37 -2.89
N PRO A 654 -7.58 48.36 -4.06
CA PRO A 654 -7.92 49.20 -5.20
C PRO A 654 -8.96 48.51 -6.09
N GLN A 655 -9.69 49.30 -6.90
CA GLN A 655 -10.73 48.85 -7.83
C GLN A 655 -10.55 49.54 -9.19
N ALA A 656 -11.30 49.08 -10.20
CA ALA A 656 -11.26 49.49 -11.61
C ALA A 656 -10.02 49.02 -12.42
N ALA A 657 -10.11 48.83 -13.73
CA ALA A 657 -11.26 49.02 -14.64
C ALA A 657 -11.57 47.74 -15.43
N ALA A 658 -12.79 47.66 -15.97
CA ALA A 658 -13.17 46.67 -16.98
C ALA A 658 -13.09 47.31 -18.37
N ASP A 659 -12.72 46.53 -19.38
CA ASP A 659 -12.98 46.87 -20.77
C ASP A 659 -13.19 45.60 -21.61
N ALA A 660 -13.92 45.72 -22.72
CA ALA A 660 -14.49 44.57 -23.44
C ALA A 660 -13.94 44.41 -24.86
N LEU A 661 -13.68 43.16 -25.28
CA LEU A 661 -13.44 42.81 -26.67
C LEU A 661 -14.33 41.64 -27.12
N ARG A 662 -14.98 41.84 -28.27
CA ARG A 662 -15.72 40.81 -29.00
C ARG A 662 -14.76 40.02 -29.92
N PRO A 663 -15.08 38.77 -30.29
CA PRO A 663 -14.43 38.11 -31.42
C PRO A 663 -14.78 38.82 -32.73
N VAL A 664 -13.82 38.85 -33.66
CA VAL A 664 -14.03 39.25 -35.06
C VAL A 664 -13.97 37.99 -35.93
N VAL A 665 -14.85 37.90 -36.93
CA VAL A 665 -14.91 36.80 -37.89
C VAL A 665 -14.42 37.28 -39.26
N GLY A 666 -13.60 36.46 -39.92
CA GLY A 666 -13.50 36.45 -41.38
C GLY A 666 -12.25 37.09 -42.00
N ALA A 667 -11.27 36.24 -42.32
CA ALA A 667 -10.58 36.18 -43.61
C ALA A 667 -9.94 34.79 -43.76
#